data_AF-A0A950G525-F1
#
_entry.id   AF-A0A950G525-F1
#
_cell.length_a   1.000
_cell.length_b   1.000
_cell.length_c   1.000
_cell.angle_alpha   90.00
_cell.angle_beta   90.00
_cell.angle_gamma   90.00
#
_symmetry.space_group_name_H-M   'P 1'
#
loop_
_entity.id
_entity.type
_entity.pdbx_description
1 polymer ?
#
loop_
_entity_poly.entity_id
_entity_poly.type
_entity_poly.pdbx_seq_one_letter_code
_entity_poly.pdbx_strand_id
1 'polypeptide(L)'
;RAFYEYHAAMMEPWDGPAAMVFTDGRQVCAALDRNGLRPARYCITDDDLVVLASESGVLPIPENKIVKKWRLQPGKMFLIDLEQGRIVDDEELKAQYANARPYRQWIENVRVKLDDLPVVEVPKAEFATPLLNRQQAFGFTQEDIKFLMAPMATAGEEGIGSMGNDSPLAVISGKNKPLFNYFKQLFAQVTNPPIDPIREAIVMSLNSFIGPKPNVLDINAVNPPMRLEVSQPILDFQDMARLRAIESHTHGKFKPFELDITYPREWGREGVEAQLASLCASAVDAIKTGHNILIITDRALSESRIAIPALLALSAVHHHLVREGRRTTAGLVVETGCAREVHHFAVLAGYGAEAIHPYLALETLVEMHAELPGNLSAEKAVYNYIKAIGKGLSKIMSKMGISTYMSYCGAQIFEAIGLKSDFVEKYFRGTPTQVGGIGVFEVAEEAIRLHEAAFSSDPLLEDMLDAGGEYAWRTRGEEHMWTPDAIAKLQHSARSGKFETYKEYAQIINDQSKRHMTLRGLFEFKFDPAKAVPIEEVESAADIVKRFATGAMSLGSISTEAHTTLAVAMNRIGGKSNTGEGGEDPARYRNELKGIPINAGTKLSDIVGSKVIAADYELQAGDSLRSKIKQVASGRFGVTAEYLVSADQIQIKMAQGAKPGEGGQLPGGKVSEYIGFLRYSVPGVGLISPPPHHDIYSIEDLAQLIHDLKNVNGRAGISVKLVSEVGVGTIAAGVAKAKADHIVIAGHDGGTGASPWSSIKHAGTPWELGLAEAQQTLVLNRLRGRVRVQADGQMKTGRDVVIGALLGADEFGFATAPLVAEGCIMMRKCHLNTCPVGVATQDPVLRAKFAGRPEHVVNYFFFVAEEARQIMAQLGIRKFDELIGRADLLDTRKGITHWKARGLDFSRVFHRPEVPSEVARRHVDEQDHGLARALDVKLIEKCLPAFEKGEKVQFMQEVSNVRRTVGAMLSGELVRRKPEGLPDHTIFIQMEGTGGQSFGAFLATGITFYLIGDANDYTGKGLSGGRVVVRPSIDFRGDATKNIIVGNTVLYGATSGEAFFRGVAGERFAVRLSGASAVVEGTGDHGCEYMTGGTVAVLGKTGRNFAAGMSGGIAYVFDEDGSFAKRCNTSMVALDKVLPSAEQEASVDRATWHHLGANAQQTDEAILKKMLEDHHRWTGSQRARDILDHWAESRAKFVKVFPNEYKRALGELAAARETADTIAHAKSPAAASAKAKA
;
A
#
# COMPACT_ATOMS: atom_id res chain seq x y z
N ARG A 1 -28.20 -6.21 14.42
CA ARG A 1 -27.81 -4.78 14.27
C ARG A 1 -27.88 -4.03 15.60
N ALA A 2 -29.05 -3.86 16.23
CA ALA A 2 -29.18 -3.14 17.52
C ALA A 2 -28.24 -3.68 18.60
N PHE A 3 -28.08 -5.00 18.71
CA PHE A 3 -27.06 -5.61 19.59
C PHE A 3 -25.65 -5.03 19.38
N TYR A 4 -25.18 -4.95 18.14
CA TYR A 4 -23.84 -4.44 17.82
C TYR A 4 -23.73 -2.93 18.06
N GLU A 5 -24.75 -2.14 17.68
CA GLU A 5 -24.77 -0.69 17.95
C GLU A 5 -24.69 -0.40 19.46
N TYR A 6 -25.37 -1.22 20.27
CA TYR A 6 -25.32 -1.09 21.73
C TYR A 6 -23.92 -1.40 22.30
N HIS A 7 -23.28 -2.47 21.84
CA HIS A 7 -21.96 -2.87 22.35
C HIS A 7 -20.80 -2.05 21.78
N ALA A 8 -20.96 -1.46 20.59
CA ALA A 8 -19.92 -0.62 19.97
C ALA A 8 -19.51 0.55 20.88
N ALA A 9 -20.44 1.15 21.63
CA ALA A 9 -20.14 2.21 22.58
C ALA A 9 -19.51 1.72 23.91
N MET A 10 -19.49 0.40 24.15
CA MET A 10 -18.93 -0.18 25.38
C MET A 10 -17.47 -0.58 25.22
N MET A 11 -17.13 -1.17 24.07
CA MET A 11 -15.81 -1.71 23.79
C MET A 11 -15.47 -1.43 22.33
N GLU A 12 -14.35 -0.76 22.10
CA GLU A 12 -13.78 -0.65 20.77
C GLU A 12 -13.37 -2.02 20.21
N PRO A 13 -13.46 -2.26 18.90
CA PRO A 13 -12.99 -3.50 18.30
C PRO A 13 -11.48 -3.72 18.52
N TRP A 14 -11.10 -4.96 18.79
CA TRP A 14 -9.72 -5.41 18.79
C TRP A 14 -9.40 -5.90 17.38
N ASP A 15 -8.88 -5.00 16.54
CA ASP A 15 -8.71 -5.26 15.11
C ASP A 15 -7.40 -6.00 14.79
N GLY A 16 -7.35 -6.60 13.60
CA GLY A 16 -6.21 -7.38 13.10
C GLY A 16 -6.59 -8.79 12.62
N PRO A 17 -5.74 -9.47 11.83
CA PRO A 17 -6.01 -10.82 11.35
C PRO A 17 -6.17 -11.81 12.49
N ALA A 18 -7.31 -12.52 12.54
CA ALA A 18 -7.54 -13.51 13.57
C ALA A 18 -8.42 -14.66 13.07
N ALA A 19 -7.96 -15.90 13.32
CA ALA A 19 -8.80 -17.08 13.34
C ALA A 19 -8.71 -17.67 14.75
N MET A 20 -9.78 -17.53 15.52
CA MET A 20 -9.82 -17.89 16.93
C MET A 20 -10.62 -19.16 17.13
N VAL A 21 -10.09 -20.06 17.95
CA VAL A 21 -10.81 -21.22 18.50
C VAL A 21 -10.70 -21.13 20.02
N PHE A 22 -11.82 -21.22 20.72
CA PHE A 22 -11.88 -21.06 22.16
C PHE A 22 -12.98 -21.94 22.77
N THR A 23 -12.84 -22.25 24.06
CA THR A 23 -13.80 -23.08 24.79
C THR A 23 -13.85 -22.64 26.24
N ASP A 24 -15.03 -22.76 26.85
CA ASP A 24 -15.24 -22.62 28.29
C ASP A 24 -15.30 -23.98 29.01
N GLY A 25 -15.01 -25.08 28.29
CA GLY A 25 -15.11 -26.46 28.76
C GLY A 25 -16.48 -27.12 28.54
N ARG A 26 -17.51 -26.38 28.10
CA ARG A 26 -18.84 -26.91 27.75
C ARG A 26 -19.18 -26.69 26.28
N GLN A 27 -18.77 -25.55 25.75
CA GLN A 27 -18.98 -25.16 24.38
C GLN A 27 -17.62 -24.93 23.71
N VAL A 28 -17.54 -25.28 22.43
CA VAL A 28 -16.39 -24.98 21.58
C VAL A 28 -16.84 -23.99 20.52
N CYS A 29 -16.19 -22.84 20.45
CA CYS A 29 -16.51 -21.79 19.50
C CYS A 29 -15.31 -21.44 18.63
N ALA A 30 -15.58 -21.10 17.38
CA ALA A 30 -14.61 -20.53 16.48
C ALA A 30 -15.18 -19.29 15.76
N ALA A 31 -14.33 -18.29 15.57
CA ALA A 31 -14.69 -17.04 14.91
C ALA A 31 -13.49 -16.49 14.13
N LEU A 32 -13.80 -15.71 13.09
CA LEU A 32 -12.81 -14.91 12.37
C LEU A 32 -12.88 -13.45 12.81
N ASP A 33 -11.80 -12.73 12.53
CA ASP A 33 -11.83 -11.28 12.49
C ASP A 33 -12.88 -10.76 11.49
N ARG A 34 -13.19 -9.47 11.59
CA ARG A 34 -14.28 -8.84 10.81
C ARG A 34 -14.05 -8.83 9.29
N ASN A 35 -12.79 -8.94 8.86
CA ASN A 35 -12.36 -8.92 7.47
C ASN A 35 -12.04 -10.35 6.95
N GLY A 36 -11.98 -11.35 7.83
CA GLY A 36 -11.66 -12.75 7.52
C GLY A 36 -10.27 -12.91 6.91
N LEU A 37 -9.26 -12.34 7.54
CA LEU A 37 -7.89 -12.27 7.02
C LEU A 37 -7.07 -13.54 7.30
N ARG A 38 -7.61 -14.51 8.03
CA ARG A 38 -7.00 -15.84 8.23
C ARG A 38 -7.92 -16.95 7.73
N PRO A 39 -7.38 -18.02 7.13
CA PRO A 39 -8.19 -19.15 6.70
C PRO A 39 -8.58 -20.02 7.90
N ALA A 40 -9.84 -20.48 7.91
CA ALA A 40 -10.34 -21.48 8.84
C ALA A 40 -11.40 -22.32 8.12
N ARG A 41 -11.10 -23.60 7.94
CA ARG A 41 -11.94 -24.57 7.23
C ARG A 41 -12.37 -25.68 8.16
N TYR A 42 -13.55 -26.23 7.90
CA TYR A 42 -14.03 -27.37 8.66
C TYR A 42 -14.68 -28.42 7.78
N CYS A 43 -14.58 -29.68 8.19
CA CYS A 43 -15.40 -30.77 7.67
C CYS A 43 -16.19 -31.45 8.79
N ILE A 44 -17.33 -32.01 8.40
CA ILE A 44 -18.24 -32.76 9.26
C ILE A 44 -18.46 -34.12 8.63
N THR A 45 -18.29 -35.18 9.41
CA THR A 45 -18.53 -36.57 8.99
C THR A 45 -19.92 -37.07 9.37
N ASP A 46 -20.29 -38.24 8.86
CA ASP A 46 -21.55 -38.93 9.17
C ASP A 46 -21.60 -39.55 10.58
N ASP A 47 -20.46 -39.65 11.26
CA ASP A 47 -20.31 -40.01 12.68
C ASP A 47 -20.11 -38.80 13.60
N ASP A 48 -20.56 -37.61 13.16
CA ASP A 48 -20.58 -36.33 13.89
C ASP A 48 -19.19 -35.79 14.33
N LEU A 49 -18.10 -36.31 13.76
CA LEU A 49 -16.77 -35.72 13.96
C LEU A 49 -16.66 -34.40 13.19
N VAL A 50 -16.27 -33.34 13.91
CA VAL A 50 -15.94 -32.04 13.33
C VAL A 50 -14.44 -31.82 13.39
N VAL A 51 -13.83 -31.54 12.24
CA VAL A 51 -12.42 -31.15 12.15
C VAL A 51 -12.35 -29.73 11.64
N LEU A 52 -11.81 -28.81 12.43
CA LEU A 52 -11.54 -27.43 12.06
C LEU A 52 -10.03 -27.18 12.04
N ALA A 53 -9.52 -26.65 10.93
CA ALA A 53 -8.10 -26.34 10.75
C ALA A 53 -7.92 -25.15 9.81
N SER A 54 -6.71 -24.59 9.77
CA SER A 54 -6.38 -23.50 8.84
C SER A 54 -6.42 -23.94 7.37
N GLU A 55 -6.17 -25.22 7.08
CA GLU A 55 -6.14 -25.80 5.74
C GLU A 55 -7.03 -27.05 5.63
N SER A 56 -7.48 -27.35 4.42
CA SER A 56 -8.12 -28.63 4.10
C SER A 56 -7.08 -29.76 3.97
N GLY A 57 -7.50 -31.00 4.16
CA GLY A 57 -6.66 -32.19 3.92
C GLY A 57 -5.65 -32.51 5.02
N VAL A 58 -5.85 -31.98 6.24
CA VAL A 58 -4.95 -32.19 7.39
C VAL A 58 -5.05 -33.58 8.01
N LEU A 59 -6.17 -34.29 7.80
CA LEU A 59 -6.41 -35.66 8.25
C LEU A 59 -6.95 -36.51 7.09
N PRO A 60 -6.60 -37.80 7.00
CA PRO A 60 -7.00 -38.68 5.90
C PRO A 60 -8.44 -39.21 6.09
N ILE A 61 -9.44 -38.33 6.04
CA ILE A 61 -10.86 -38.70 6.19
C ILE A 61 -11.39 -39.20 4.83
N PRO A 62 -11.99 -40.40 4.76
CA PRO A 62 -12.60 -40.90 3.53
C PRO A 62 -13.72 -39.99 3.01
N GLU A 63 -13.71 -39.66 1.71
CA GLU A 63 -14.68 -38.74 1.08
C GLU A 63 -16.13 -39.18 1.23
N ASN A 64 -16.39 -40.49 1.28
CA ASN A 64 -17.74 -41.04 1.45
C ASN A 64 -18.33 -40.82 2.85
N LYS A 65 -17.50 -40.53 3.86
CA LYS A 65 -17.92 -40.19 5.22
C LYS A 65 -18.23 -38.70 5.38
N ILE A 66 -17.74 -37.85 4.48
CA ILE A 66 -17.84 -36.40 4.65
C ILE A 66 -19.22 -35.91 4.20
N VAL A 67 -19.97 -35.33 5.12
CA VAL A 67 -21.30 -34.75 4.87
C VAL A 67 -21.20 -33.27 4.48
N LYS A 68 -20.23 -32.56 5.06
CA LYS A 68 -20.01 -31.12 4.81
C LYS A 68 -18.52 -30.78 4.78
N LYS A 69 -18.12 -29.96 3.81
CA LYS A 69 -16.85 -29.23 3.75
C LYS A 69 -17.16 -27.75 3.63
N TRP A 70 -16.72 -26.94 4.57
CA TRP A 70 -17.01 -25.51 4.57
C TRP A 70 -15.89 -24.68 5.23
N ARG A 71 -16.16 -23.40 5.47
CA ARG A 71 -15.24 -22.44 6.08
C ARG A 71 -15.96 -21.52 7.07
N LEU A 72 -15.20 -20.94 7.98
CA LEU A 72 -15.65 -19.77 8.71
C LEU A 72 -15.72 -18.57 7.76
N GLN A 73 -16.66 -17.67 8.01
CA GLN A 73 -16.89 -16.49 7.19
C GLN A 73 -16.76 -15.24 8.06
N PRO A 74 -16.31 -14.10 7.51
CA PRO A 74 -16.19 -12.86 8.28
C PRO A 74 -17.51 -12.51 8.99
N GLY A 75 -17.42 -12.28 10.30
CA GLY A 75 -18.58 -11.92 11.13
C GLY A 75 -19.55 -13.06 11.44
N LYS A 76 -19.27 -14.32 11.07
CA LYS A 76 -20.02 -15.51 11.50
C LYS A 76 -19.28 -16.26 12.60
N MET A 77 -20.04 -16.92 13.47
CA MET A 77 -19.54 -17.79 14.53
C MET A 77 -19.89 -19.24 14.24
N PHE A 78 -19.01 -20.15 14.63
CA PHE A 78 -19.25 -21.59 14.62
C PHE A 78 -19.23 -22.08 16.06
N LEU A 79 -20.31 -22.68 16.53
CA LEU A 79 -20.46 -23.11 17.92
C LEU A 79 -20.88 -24.57 17.99
N ILE A 80 -20.17 -25.36 18.79
CA ILE A 80 -20.54 -26.71 19.17
C ILE A 80 -20.89 -26.68 20.65
N ASP A 81 -22.11 -27.12 20.98
CA ASP A 81 -22.55 -27.29 22.36
C ASP A 81 -22.49 -28.77 22.73
N LEU A 82 -21.57 -29.12 23.63
CA LEU A 82 -21.34 -30.50 24.04
C LEU A 82 -22.42 -31.02 25.00
N GLU A 83 -23.12 -30.13 25.70
CA GLU A 83 -24.23 -30.50 26.58
C GLU A 83 -25.50 -30.81 25.76
N GLN A 84 -25.74 -30.05 24.69
CA GLN A 84 -26.84 -30.31 23.74
C GLN A 84 -26.50 -31.36 22.68
N GLY A 85 -25.22 -31.69 22.51
CA GLY A 85 -24.75 -32.67 21.52
C GLY A 85 -24.96 -32.23 20.07
N ARG A 86 -24.86 -30.93 19.77
CA ARG A 86 -25.12 -30.41 18.42
C ARG A 86 -24.29 -29.18 18.06
N ILE A 87 -24.20 -28.91 16.76
CA ILE A 87 -23.71 -27.63 16.22
C ILE A 87 -24.88 -26.62 16.27
N VAL A 88 -24.63 -25.44 16.84
CA VAL A 88 -25.60 -24.35 16.91
C VAL A 88 -25.37 -23.43 15.71
N ASP A 89 -26.45 -23.13 14.97
CA ASP A 89 -26.36 -22.26 13.80
C ASP A 89 -26.06 -20.80 14.19
N ASP A 90 -25.32 -20.08 13.33
CA ASP A 90 -24.94 -18.67 13.55
C ASP A 90 -26.15 -17.75 13.73
N GLU A 91 -27.24 -17.98 12.98
CA GLU A 91 -28.46 -17.18 13.08
C GLU A 91 -29.20 -17.47 14.40
N GLU A 92 -29.27 -18.73 14.80
CA GLU A 92 -29.85 -19.13 16.09
C GLU A 92 -29.08 -18.50 17.26
N LEU A 93 -27.75 -18.63 17.24
CA LEU A 93 -26.86 -18.08 18.25
C LEU A 93 -27.03 -16.56 18.37
N LYS A 94 -26.97 -15.85 17.25
CA LYS A 94 -27.11 -14.39 17.24
C LYS A 94 -28.52 -13.95 17.62
N ALA A 95 -29.56 -14.69 17.24
CA ALA A 95 -30.93 -14.39 17.63
C ALA A 95 -31.12 -14.51 19.14
N GLN A 96 -30.55 -15.54 19.78
CA GLN A 96 -30.59 -15.71 21.23
C GLN A 96 -30.02 -14.46 21.95
N TYR A 97 -28.82 -14.02 21.57
CA TYR A 97 -28.18 -12.87 22.22
C TYR A 97 -28.79 -11.53 21.82
N ALA A 98 -29.20 -11.36 20.58
CA ALA A 98 -29.83 -10.12 20.10
C ALA A 98 -31.23 -9.90 20.67
N ASN A 99 -31.93 -10.97 21.08
CA ASN A 99 -33.25 -10.89 21.70
C ASN A 99 -33.21 -10.98 23.24
N ALA A 100 -32.04 -11.20 23.84
CA ALA A 100 -31.89 -11.31 25.30
C ALA A 100 -32.29 -10.04 26.06
N ARG A 101 -32.22 -8.87 25.39
CA ARG A 101 -32.57 -7.55 25.92
C ARG A 101 -33.20 -6.69 24.81
N PRO A 102 -34.00 -5.65 25.15
CA PRO A 102 -34.63 -4.78 24.16
C PRO A 102 -33.66 -3.72 23.62
N TYR A 103 -32.55 -4.15 22.99
CA TYR A 103 -31.45 -3.25 22.57
C TYR A 103 -31.90 -2.08 21.70
N ARG A 104 -32.88 -2.28 20.81
CA ARG A 104 -33.40 -1.19 19.96
C ARG A 104 -34.02 -0.08 20.80
N GLN A 105 -34.92 -0.44 21.72
CA GLN A 105 -35.56 0.50 22.63
C GLN A 105 -34.52 1.18 23.53
N TRP A 106 -33.53 0.42 24.03
CA TRP A 106 -32.44 0.99 24.81
C TRP A 106 -31.65 2.03 24.04
N ILE A 107 -31.25 1.75 22.80
CA ILE A 107 -30.54 2.72 21.95
C ILE A 107 -31.40 3.95 21.69
N GLU A 108 -32.67 3.78 21.32
CA GLU A 108 -33.58 4.90 21.03
C GLU A 108 -33.80 5.81 22.24
N ASN A 109 -33.80 5.25 23.46
CA ASN A 109 -34.01 6.02 24.68
C ASN A 109 -32.75 6.74 25.20
N VAL A 110 -31.55 6.23 24.89
CA VAL A 110 -30.31 6.73 25.52
C VAL A 110 -29.35 7.38 24.53
N ARG A 111 -29.51 7.17 23.22
CA ARG A 111 -28.66 7.76 22.20
C ARG A 111 -29.10 9.19 21.92
N VAL A 112 -28.16 10.11 22.09
CA VAL A 112 -28.23 11.47 21.60
C VAL A 112 -27.27 11.56 20.42
N LYS A 113 -27.78 11.74 19.20
CA LYS A 113 -26.94 12.02 18.04
C LYS A 113 -26.77 13.54 17.92
N LEU A 114 -25.53 14.00 17.85
CA LEU A 114 -25.25 15.44 17.80
C LEU A 114 -25.93 16.09 16.59
N ASP A 115 -25.79 15.49 15.41
CA ASP A 115 -26.31 16.00 14.12
C ASP A 115 -27.85 16.17 14.11
N ASP A 116 -28.57 15.39 14.93
CA ASP A 116 -30.03 15.41 15.02
C ASP A 116 -30.55 16.53 15.95
N LEU A 117 -29.67 17.17 16.72
CA LEU A 117 -30.06 18.24 17.64
C LEU A 117 -30.31 19.56 16.89
N PRO A 118 -31.32 20.34 17.31
CA PRO A 118 -31.58 21.64 16.70
C PRO A 118 -30.37 22.56 16.89
N VAL A 119 -30.03 23.33 15.86
CA VAL A 119 -28.99 24.35 15.97
C VAL A 119 -29.54 25.47 16.83
N VAL A 120 -28.93 25.68 18.00
CA VAL A 120 -29.19 26.86 18.83
C VAL A 120 -28.31 27.99 18.31
N GLU A 121 -28.90 29.16 18.04
CA GLU A 121 -28.13 30.37 17.76
C GLU A 121 -27.37 30.80 19.03
N VAL A 122 -26.16 30.27 19.20
CA VAL A 122 -25.20 30.78 20.17
C VAL A 122 -24.56 32.01 19.53
N PRO A 123 -24.54 33.18 20.19
CA PRO A 123 -23.85 34.36 19.68
C PRO A 123 -22.41 33.99 19.31
N LYS A 124 -21.99 34.25 18.07
CA LYS A 124 -20.60 34.02 17.67
C LYS A 124 -19.72 34.95 18.51
N ALA A 125 -18.97 34.40 19.46
CA ALA A 125 -17.94 35.16 20.15
C ALA A 125 -16.92 35.61 19.10
N GLU A 126 -16.90 36.90 18.79
CA GLU A 126 -15.96 37.49 17.85
C GLU A 126 -14.52 37.25 18.34
N PHE A 127 -13.63 36.90 17.41
CA PHE A 127 -12.21 36.79 17.73
C PHE A 127 -11.64 38.20 17.88
N ALA A 128 -10.94 38.45 18.98
CA ALA A 128 -10.24 39.71 19.20
C ALA A 128 -9.11 39.97 18.19
N THR A 129 -8.63 38.93 17.52
CA THR A 129 -7.51 38.97 16.58
C THR A 129 -7.96 38.67 15.13
N PRO A 130 -7.52 39.45 14.13
CA PRO A 130 -7.83 39.22 12.72
C PRO A 130 -7.50 37.81 12.23
N LEU A 131 -8.18 37.35 11.17
CA LEU A 131 -7.99 36.02 10.58
C LEU A 131 -6.55 35.78 10.12
N LEU A 132 -5.96 36.72 9.40
CA LEU A 132 -4.58 36.61 8.89
C LEU A 132 -3.55 36.41 10.02
N ASN A 133 -3.60 37.23 11.07
CA ASN A 133 -2.68 37.11 12.21
C ASN A 133 -2.85 35.76 12.93
N ARG A 134 -4.09 35.26 13.06
CA ARG A 134 -4.34 33.91 13.62
C ARG A 134 -3.75 32.82 12.73
N GLN A 135 -3.97 32.90 11.41
CA GLN A 135 -3.36 31.97 10.44
C GLN A 135 -1.83 31.96 10.56
N GLN A 136 -1.20 33.14 10.61
CA GLN A 136 0.25 33.26 10.76
C GLN A 136 0.76 32.73 12.11
N ALA A 137 0.07 33.01 13.21
CA ALA A 137 0.46 32.54 14.54
C ALA A 137 0.43 31.01 14.66
N PHE A 138 -0.45 30.35 13.89
CA PHE A 138 -0.49 28.89 13.75
C PHE A 138 0.31 28.34 12.55
N GLY A 139 1.11 29.19 11.91
CA GLY A 139 2.06 28.84 10.85
C GLY A 139 1.42 28.39 9.54
N PHE A 140 0.24 28.91 9.19
CA PHE A 140 -0.34 28.69 7.86
C PHE A 140 0.53 29.33 6.79
N THR A 141 0.65 28.64 5.66
CA THR A 141 1.39 29.13 4.50
C THR A 141 0.51 29.14 3.26
N GLN A 142 0.95 29.84 2.21
CA GLN A 142 0.30 29.77 0.90
C GLN A 142 0.33 28.35 0.31
N GLU A 143 1.32 27.53 0.67
CA GLU A 143 1.38 26.13 0.23
C GLU A 143 0.33 25.26 0.91
N ASP A 144 0.01 25.50 2.18
CA ASP A 144 -1.07 24.81 2.88
C ASP A 144 -2.41 25.04 2.15
N ILE A 145 -2.66 26.29 1.76
CA ILE A 145 -3.85 26.66 0.98
C ILE A 145 -3.82 25.95 -0.39
N LYS A 146 -2.74 26.11 -1.15
CA LYS A 146 -2.65 25.65 -2.54
C LYS A 146 -2.63 24.13 -2.70
N PHE A 147 -1.82 23.43 -1.90
CA PHE A 147 -1.57 21.99 -2.07
C PHE A 147 -2.46 21.11 -1.21
N LEU A 148 -3.03 21.64 -0.12
CA LEU A 148 -3.84 20.86 0.83
C LEU A 148 -5.30 21.33 0.81
N MET A 149 -5.57 22.56 1.24
CA MET A 149 -6.94 23.01 1.51
C MET A 149 -7.77 23.20 0.23
N ALA A 150 -7.23 23.84 -0.81
CA ALA A 150 -7.94 24.05 -2.07
C ALA A 150 -8.35 22.73 -2.75
N PRO A 151 -7.46 21.71 -2.92
CA PRO A 151 -7.86 20.40 -3.44
C PRO A 151 -8.96 19.73 -2.59
N MET A 152 -8.84 19.79 -1.26
CA MET A 152 -9.83 19.21 -0.36
C MET A 152 -11.20 19.89 -0.48
N ALA A 153 -11.22 21.22 -0.59
CA ALA A 153 -12.45 21.99 -0.76
C ALA A 153 -13.10 21.76 -2.13
N THR A 154 -12.32 21.64 -3.21
CA THR A 154 -12.87 21.43 -4.56
C THR A 154 -13.31 19.99 -4.80
N ALA A 155 -12.47 19.01 -4.50
CA ALA A 155 -12.70 17.61 -4.87
C ALA A 155 -13.30 16.76 -3.75
N GLY A 156 -13.25 17.23 -2.49
CA GLY A 156 -13.58 16.39 -1.33
C GLY A 156 -12.60 15.24 -1.13
N GLU A 157 -11.36 15.41 -1.59
CA GLU A 157 -10.24 14.47 -1.52
C GLU A 157 -8.93 15.23 -1.29
N GLU A 158 -7.96 14.61 -0.61
CA GLU A 158 -6.67 15.24 -0.38
C GLU A 158 -5.85 15.40 -1.67
N GLY A 159 -4.94 16.39 -1.66
CA GLY A 159 -4.03 16.62 -2.78
C GLY A 159 -3.03 15.49 -3.01
N ILE A 160 -2.77 15.19 -4.29
CA ILE A 160 -1.76 14.25 -4.74
C ILE A 160 -0.51 15.01 -5.21
N GLY A 161 0.66 14.50 -4.86
CA GLY A 161 1.97 14.98 -5.25
C GLY A 161 2.84 13.92 -5.93
N SER A 162 4.12 14.25 -6.11
CA SER A 162 5.13 13.34 -6.62
C SER A 162 6.55 13.72 -6.16
N MET A 163 7.52 12.86 -6.44
CA MET A 163 8.87 12.83 -5.85
C MET A 163 8.87 12.51 -4.35
N GLY A 164 10.05 12.38 -3.77
CA GLY A 164 10.23 12.06 -2.36
C GLY A 164 10.27 13.30 -1.47
N ASN A 165 10.29 13.08 -0.15
CA ASN A 165 10.51 14.14 0.81
C ASN A 165 12.01 14.42 0.97
N ASP A 166 12.49 15.51 0.41
CA ASP A 166 13.88 15.96 0.48
C ASP A 166 14.06 17.25 1.29
N SER A 167 13.03 17.67 2.03
CA SER A 167 13.14 18.74 3.04
C SER A 167 13.68 18.17 4.36
N PRO A 168 14.24 19.00 5.26
CA PRO A 168 14.80 18.54 6.53
C PRO A 168 13.76 17.88 7.43
N LEU A 169 14.20 16.96 8.29
CA LEU A 169 13.39 16.51 9.43
C LEU A 169 13.11 17.70 10.36
N ALA A 170 11.96 17.67 11.06
CA ALA A 170 11.51 18.82 11.87
C ALA A 170 12.56 19.31 12.88
N VAL A 171 13.26 18.38 13.52
CA VAL A 171 14.31 18.63 14.52
C VAL A 171 15.60 19.25 13.97
N ILE A 172 15.82 19.22 12.66
CA ILE A 172 17.00 19.81 11.99
C ILE A 172 16.62 20.91 10.99
N SER A 173 15.34 21.19 10.82
CA SER A 173 14.85 22.29 10.00
C SER A 173 15.21 23.65 10.63
N GLY A 174 15.63 24.59 9.78
CA GLY A 174 15.80 25.99 10.15
C GLY A 174 14.50 26.79 10.28
N LYS A 175 13.37 26.21 9.86
CA LYS A 175 12.02 26.78 10.01
C LYS A 175 11.37 26.25 11.29
N ASN A 176 10.43 27.02 11.84
CA ASN A 176 9.60 26.58 12.97
C ASN A 176 8.56 25.57 12.46
N LYS A 177 8.44 24.41 13.11
CA LYS A 177 7.53 23.34 12.69
C LYS A 177 6.42 23.14 13.71
N PRO A 178 5.17 22.92 13.28
CA PRO A 178 4.14 22.40 14.16
C PRO A 178 4.58 21.08 14.80
N LEU A 179 4.19 20.87 16.06
CA LEU A 179 4.56 19.66 16.81
C LEU A 179 4.14 18.36 16.10
N PHE A 180 3.09 18.40 15.29
CA PHE A 180 2.63 17.28 14.45
C PHE A 180 3.77 16.69 13.59
N ASN A 181 4.65 17.52 13.03
CA ASN A 181 5.68 17.09 12.09
C ASN A 181 6.76 16.18 12.69
N TYR A 182 6.84 16.10 14.02
CA TYR A 182 7.74 15.21 14.76
C TYR A 182 7.20 13.78 14.87
N PHE A 183 5.91 13.56 14.56
CA PHE A 183 5.28 12.25 14.59
C PHE A 183 5.18 11.66 13.18
N LYS A 184 5.66 10.43 13.01
CA LYS A 184 5.57 9.69 11.76
C LYS A 184 4.55 8.57 11.89
N GLN A 185 3.65 8.44 10.93
CA GLN A 185 2.64 7.39 10.87
C GLN A 185 3.33 6.04 10.73
N LEU A 186 2.99 5.12 11.63
CA LEU A 186 3.33 3.70 11.50
C LEU A 186 2.38 3.02 10.51
N PHE A 187 2.81 1.89 9.97
CA PHE A 187 2.02 1.13 8.99
C PHE A 187 2.29 -0.36 9.12
N ALA A 188 1.38 -1.16 8.58
CA ALA A 188 1.53 -2.60 8.56
C ALA A 188 2.46 -3.02 7.42
N GLN A 189 3.39 -3.92 7.72
CA GLN A 189 4.18 -4.62 6.71
C GLN A 189 4.47 -6.04 7.19
N VAL A 190 4.11 -7.04 6.37
CA VAL A 190 4.31 -8.48 6.60
C VAL A 190 3.47 -9.09 7.73
N THR A 191 3.58 -8.59 8.97
CA THR A 191 2.94 -9.18 10.17
C THR A 191 1.43 -9.22 10.08
N ASN A 192 0.86 -8.18 9.49
CA ASN A 192 -0.55 -8.00 9.19
C ASN A 192 -0.66 -7.16 7.90
N PRO A 193 -1.82 -7.19 7.21
CA PRO A 193 -2.03 -6.41 6.00
C PRO A 193 -2.68 -5.05 6.31
N PRO A 194 -2.40 -4.01 5.49
CA PRO A 194 -3.28 -2.85 5.41
C PRO A 194 -4.63 -3.22 4.77
N ILE A 195 -5.63 -2.35 4.91
CA ILE A 195 -6.98 -2.48 4.31
C ILE A 195 -7.12 -1.46 3.16
N ASP A 196 -7.93 -1.75 2.13
CA ASP A 196 -8.31 -0.73 1.15
C ASP A 196 -9.47 0.15 1.67
N PRO A 197 -9.23 1.43 1.99
CA PRO A 197 -10.23 2.30 2.60
C PRO A 197 -11.31 2.78 1.61
N ILE A 198 -11.20 2.44 0.33
CA ILE A 198 -12.12 2.85 -0.74
C ILE A 198 -12.97 1.65 -1.19
N ARG A 199 -12.34 0.52 -1.54
CA ARG A 199 -12.99 -0.67 -2.08
C ARG A 199 -13.57 -1.54 -0.98
N GLU A 200 -12.98 -1.50 0.21
CA GLU A 200 -13.48 -2.19 1.40
C GLU A 200 -14.12 -1.20 2.40
N ALA A 201 -14.56 -0.02 1.94
CA ALA A 201 -15.15 1.01 2.80
C ALA A 201 -16.34 0.51 3.66
N ILE A 202 -17.01 -0.58 3.27
CA ILE A 202 -18.10 -1.21 4.03
C ILE A 202 -17.65 -1.70 5.42
N VAL A 203 -16.36 -1.98 5.62
CA VAL A 203 -15.82 -2.35 6.93
C VAL A 203 -15.28 -1.15 7.71
N MET A 204 -15.07 0.00 7.07
CA MET A 204 -14.52 1.19 7.72
C MET A 204 -15.59 1.97 8.50
N SER A 205 -15.22 2.61 9.61
CA SER A 205 -16.12 3.51 10.34
C SER A 205 -15.39 4.67 11.01
N LEU A 206 -15.96 5.87 10.89
CA LEU A 206 -15.53 7.09 11.57
C LEU A 206 -16.43 7.46 12.75
N ASN A 207 -17.43 6.65 13.08
CA ASN A 207 -18.32 6.95 14.20
C ASN A 207 -17.49 7.06 15.48
N SER A 208 -17.85 8.05 16.31
CA SER A 208 -17.20 8.31 17.59
C SER A 208 -18.26 8.58 18.65
N PHE A 209 -17.91 8.34 19.91
CA PHE A 209 -18.75 8.62 21.06
C PHE A 209 -18.03 9.59 21.98
N ILE A 210 -18.71 10.69 22.33
CA ILE A 210 -18.15 11.72 23.19
C ILE A 210 -18.69 11.55 24.60
N GLY A 211 -17.81 11.44 25.60
CA GLY A 211 -18.20 11.42 27.01
C GLY A 211 -17.91 10.10 27.74
N PRO A 212 -18.59 9.85 28.88
CA PRO A 212 -18.31 8.69 29.72
C PRO A 212 -18.53 7.34 29.02
N LYS A 213 -17.56 6.43 29.17
CA LYS A 213 -17.68 5.04 28.75
C LYS A 213 -18.45 4.20 29.80
N PRO A 214 -19.34 3.29 29.38
CA PRO A 214 -20.08 2.42 30.29
C PRO A 214 -19.18 1.34 30.91
N ASN A 215 -19.62 0.75 32.03
CA ASN A 215 -18.93 -0.37 32.66
C ASN A 215 -19.14 -1.66 31.85
N VAL A 216 -18.05 -2.24 31.34
CA VAL A 216 -18.06 -3.46 30.51
C VAL A 216 -18.47 -4.70 31.31
N LEU A 217 -18.28 -4.69 32.64
CA LEU A 217 -18.58 -5.84 33.51
C LEU A 217 -20.01 -5.82 34.08
N ASP A 218 -20.75 -4.72 33.92
CA ASP A 218 -22.09 -4.59 34.46
C ASP A 218 -23.14 -5.16 33.50
N ILE A 219 -23.14 -6.50 33.39
CA ILE A 219 -24.06 -7.26 32.52
C ILE A 219 -25.53 -7.24 33.00
N ASN A 220 -25.79 -6.74 34.21
CA ASN A 220 -27.12 -6.68 34.82
C ASN A 220 -27.75 -5.27 34.76
N ALA A 221 -27.07 -4.28 34.20
CA ALA A 221 -27.59 -2.93 34.05
C ALA A 221 -28.90 -2.93 33.25
N VAL A 222 -30.01 -2.59 33.92
CA VAL A 222 -31.35 -2.51 33.30
C VAL A 222 -31.58 -1.16 32.61
N ASN A 223 -30.82 -0.13 33.00
CA ASN A 223 -30.87 1.22 32.44
C ASN A 223 -29.50 1.62 31.91
N PRO A 224 -29.28 1.61 30.58
CA PRO A 224 -28.01 2.04 30.02
C PRO A 224 -27.80 3.56 30.21
N PRO A 225 -26.56 4.03 30.40
CA PRO A 225 -26.26 5.46 30.47
C PRO A 225 -26.52 6.14 29.10
N MET A 226 -26.86 7.43 29.13
CA MET A 226 -26.94 8.26 27.91
C MET A 226 -25.61 8.29 27.17
N ARG A 227 -25.67 8.41 25.85
CA ARG A 227 -24.50 8.37 24.96
C ARG A 227 -24.61 9.47 23.93
N LEU A 228 -23.56 10.26 23.77
CA LEU A 228 -23.46 11.26 22.71
C LEU A 228 -22.69 10.65 21.54
N GLU A 229 -23.39 10.43 20.42
CA GLU A 229 -22.84 9.86 19.19
C GLU A 229 -22.61 10.97 18.16
N VAL A 230 -21.45 10.93 17.51
CA VAL A 230 -21.16 11.73 16.30
C VAL A 230 -20.92 10.79 15.13
N SER A 231 -21.45 11.16 13.96
CA SER A 231 -21.33 10.36 12.73
C SER A 231 -19.89 10.33 12.18
N GLN A 232 -19.10 11.33 12.54
CA GLN A 232 -17.68 11.47 12.24
C GLN A 232 -17.00 12.32 13.32
N PRO A 233 -15.67 12.28 13.47
CA PRO A 233 -14.99 13.00 14.54
C PRO A 233 -14.73 14.48 14.19
N ILE A 234 -15.00 14.94 12.97
CA ILE A 234 -14.72 16.31 12.56
C ILE A 234 -15.99 17.13 12.66
N LEU A 235 -15.98 18.12 13.54
CA LEU A 235 -17.14 18.96 13.86
C LEU A 235 -17.09 20.25 13.04
N ASP A 236 -18.22 20.65 12.46
CA ASP A 236 -18.37 21.97 11.86
C ASP A 236 -18.78 23.04 12.90
N PHE A 237 -19.09 24.26 12.42
CA PHE A 237 -19.50 25.35 13.31
C PHE A 237 -20.84 25.06 14.02
N GLN A 238 -21.79 24.41 13.35
CA GLN A 238 -23.09 24.09 13.91
C GLN A 238 -22.98 22.96 14.93
N ASP A 239 -22.14 21.96 14.64
CA ASP A 239 -21.84 20.86 15.56
C ASP A 239 -21.25 21.35 16.88
N MET A 240 -20.33 22.32 16.82
CA MET A 240 -19.79 22.92 18.03
C MET A 240 -20.81 23.77 18.80
N ALA A 241 -21.72 24.46 18.11
CA ALA A 241 -22.81 25.18 18.77
C ALA A 241 -23.75 24.21 19.51
N ARG A 242 -24.11 23.09 18.87
CA ARG A 242 -24.89 22.00 19.48
C ARG A 242 -24.17 21.39 20.68
N LEU A 243 -22.86 21.15 20.57
CA LEU A 243 -22.05 20.56 21.64
C LEU A 243 -21.99 21.48 22.87
N ARG A 244 -21.83 22.80 22.69
CA ARG A 244 -21.86 23.76 23.80
C ARG A 244 -23.24 23.85 24.46
N ALA A 245 -24.31 23.69 23.68
CA ALA A 245 -25.69 23.71 24.18
C ALA A 245 -26.17 22.35 24.74
N ILE A 246 -25.33 21.30 24.73
CA ILE A 246 -25.75 19.91 25.00
C ILE A 246 -26.36 19.71 26.40
N GLU A 247 -25.98 20.52 27.39
CA GLU A 247 -26.52 20.44 28.75
C GLU A 247 -28.04 20.63 28.76
N SER A 248 -28.53 21.58 27.96
CA SER A 248 -29.95 21.91 27.84
C SER A 248 -30.75 20.78 27.16
N HIS A 249 -30.14 20.11 26.19
CA HIS A 249 -30.77 19.02 25.43
C HIS A 249 -30.76 17.69 26.17
N THR A 250 -29.93 17.55 27.20
CA THR A 250 -29.69 16.26 27.88
C THR A 250 -29.99 16.29 29.37
N HIS A 251 -30.73 17.31 29.83
CA HIS A 251 -31.14 17.49 31.22
C HIS A 251 -29.96 17.40 32.21
N GLY A 252 -28.82 18.02 31.86
CA GLY A 252 -27.64 18.01 32.72
C GLY A 252 -26.80 16.73 32.68
N LYS A 253 -27.10 15.76 31.81
CA LYS A 253 -26.33 14.50 31.71
C LYS A 253 -25.00 14.68 31.00
N PHE A 254 -24.93 15.53 29.98
CA PHE A 254 -23.68 15.96 29.37
C PHE A 254 -23.43 17.42 29.68
N LYS A 255 -22.23 17.73 30.17
CA LYS A 255 -21.85 19.07 30.60
C LYS A 255 -20.48 19.42 30.04
N PRO A 256 -20.41 20.36 29.07
CA PRO A 256 -19.16 20.79 28.48
C PRO A 256 -18.42 21.75 29.42
N PHE A 257 -17.09 21.65 29.45
CA PHE A 257 -16.20 22.58 30.15
C PHE A 257 -15.05 22.97 29.24
N GLU A 258 -14.81 24.26 29.07
CA GLU A 258 -13.73 24.77 28.21
C GLU A 258 -12.42 24.89 29.00
N LEU A 259 -11.38 24.23 28.49
CA LEU A 259 -10.00 24.30 28.97
C LEU A 259 -9.22 25.20 28.01
N ASP A 260 -8.97 26.44 28.44
CA ASP A 260 -8.16 27.42 27.69
C ASP A 260 -6.67 27.03 27.71
N ILE A 261 -6.14 26.64 26.56
CA ILE A 261 -4.73 26.23 26.41
C ILE A 261 -3.78 27.38 26.11
N THR A 262 -4.22 28.62 26.29
CA THR A 262 -3.37 29.81 26.12
C THR A 262 -2.78 30.28 27.45
N TYR A 263 -1.64 30.96 27.39
CA TYR A 263 -1.00 31.57 28.56
C TYR A 263 -0.35 32.93 28.21
N PRO A 264 -0.13 33.82 29.20
CA PRO A 264 0.49 35.12 28.95
C PRO A 264 1.89 35.00 28.31
N ARG A 265 2.13 35.74 27.22
CA ARG A 265 3.42 35.78 26.50
C ARG A 265 4.59 36.10 27.44
N GLU A 266 4.37 36.97 28.41
CA GLU A 266 5.36 37.40 29.40
C GLU A 266 5.93 36.26 30.26
N TRP A 267 5.25 35.12 30.37
CA TRP A 267 5.76 33.95 31.11
C TRP A 267 6.86 33.22 30.36
N GLY A 268 7.08 33.53 29.07
CA GLY A 268 8.09 32.90 28.23
C GLY A 268 7.86 31.40 28.06
N ARG A 269 8.86 30.71 27.50
CA ARG A 269 8.79 29.27 27.22
C ARG A 269 8.67 28.42 28.49
N GLU A 270 9.20 28.89 29.62
CA GLU A 270 9.16 28.18 30.90
C GLU A 270 7.74 28.10 31.47
N GLY A 271 6.86 29.05 31.12
CA GLY A 271 5.45 29.08 31.53
C GLY A 271 4.62 27.88 31.06
N VAL A 272 5.05 27.20 29.99
CA VAL A 272 4.31 26.07 29.39
C VAL A 272 4.05 24.93 30.39
N GLU A 273 5.02 24.61 31.24
CA GLU A 273 4.87 23.49 32.19
C GLU A 273 3.87 23.81 33.29
N ALA A 274 3.91 25.04 33.81
CA ALA A 274 2.97 25.52 34.82
C ALA A 274 1.54 25.52 34.25
N GLN A 275 1.38 25.99 33.01
CA GLN A 275 0.06 25.99 32.36
C GLN A 275 -0.43 24.56 32.07
N LEU A 276 0.43 23.64 31.61
CA LEU A 276 0.05 22.23 31.41
C LEU A 276 -0.37 21.55 32.72
N ALA A 277 0.33 21.84 33.83
CA ALA A 277 -0.04 21.33 35.15
C ALA A 277 -1.39 21.91 35.60
N SER A 278 -1.61 23.21 35.40
CA SER A 278 -2.89 23.89 35.68
C SER A 278 -4.04 23.29 34.87
N LEU A 279 -3.83 23.02 33.58
CA LEU A 279 -4.82 22.37 32.69
C LEU A 279 -5.18 20.97 33.18
N CYS A 280 -4.18 20.17 33.58
CA CYS A 280 -4.40 18.83 34.12
C CYS A 280 -5.23 18.87 35.41
N ALA A 281 -4.90 19.78 36.34
CA ALA A 281 -5.67 19.97 37.57
C ALA A 281 -7.10 20.44 37.28
N SER A 282 -7.27 21.44 36.40
CA SER A 282 -8.58 21.96 35.99
C SER A 282 -9.44 20.89 35.33
N ALA A 283 -8.86 20.01 34.52
CA ALA A 283 -9.57 18.88 33.92
C ALA A 283 -10.13 17.93 34.98
N VAL A 284 -9.33 17.61 36.01
CA VAL A 284 -9.76 16.75 37.12
C VAL A 284 -10.86 17.43 37.94
N ASP A 285 -10.72 18.72 38.24
CA ASP A 285 -11.70 19.46 39.02
C ASP A 285 -13.01 19.71 38.26
N ALA A 286 -12.94 19.95 36.94
CA ALA A 286 -14.11 19.96 36.06
C ALA A 286 -14.87 18.63 36.14
N ILE A 287 -14.16 17.49 36.08
CA ILE A 287 -14.78 16.17 36.22
C ILE A 287 -15.43 15.97 37.60
N LYS A 288 -14.74 16.38 38.69
CA LYS A 288 -15.29 16.29 40.04
C LYS A 288 -16.55 17.15 40.24
N THR A 289 -16.62 18.29 39.54
CA THR A 289 -17.78 19.19 39.59
C THR A 289 -18.93 18.78 38.64
N GLY A 290 -18.80 17.64 37.97
CA GLY A 290 -19.86 17.03 37.16
C GLY A 290 -19.76 17.31 35.65
N HIS A 291 -18.70 17.97 35.19
CA HIS A 291 -18.43 18.12 33.76
C HIS A 291 -17.86 16.83 33.18
N ASN A 292 -18.31 16.43 32.00
CA ASN A 292 -17.91 15.15 31.40
C ASN A 292 -17.60 15.27 29.91
N ILE A 293 -17.62 16.48 29.37
CA ILE A 293 -17.07 16.80 28.04
C ILE A 293 -16.08 17.94 28.27
N LEU A 294 -14.81 17.69 28.00
CA LEU A 294 -13.75 18.69 28.13
C LEU A 294 -13.39 19.20 26.74
N ILE A 295 -13.63 20.48 26.49
CA ILE A 295 -13.31 21.17 25.24
C ILE A 295 -11.95 21.86 25.43
N ILE A 296 -10.92 21.32 24.80
CA ILE A 296 -9.56 21.87 24.82
C ILE A 296 -9.48 22.91 23.71
N THR A 297 -9.32 24.19 24.05
CA THR A 297 -9.49 25.29 23.09
C THR A 297 -8.37 26.34 23.13
N ASP A 298 -7.92 26.76 21.95
CA ASP A 298 -6.93 27.84 21.74
C ASP A 298 -7.56 29.17 21.25
N ARG A 299 -8.89 29.31 21.33
CA ARG A 299 -9.62 30.50 20.86
C ARG A 299 -9.18 31.82 21.50
N ALA A 300 -8.63 31.78 22.72
CA ALA A 300 -8.19 32.96 23.46
C ALA A 300 -6.83 33.50 22.98
N LEU A 301 -6.27 32.97 21.89
CA LEU A 301 -5.04 33.47 21.26
C LEU A 301 -5.19 34.97 20.94
N SER A 302 -4.20 35.75 21.36
CA SER A 302 -4.11 37.18 21.07
C SER A 302 -2.65 37.61 21.06
N GLU A 303 -2.35 38.87 20.72
CA GLU A 303 -0.97 39.39 20.76
C GLU A 303 -0.26 39.11 22.11
N SER A 304 -1.00 39.18 23.23
CA SER A 304 -0.47 38.97 24.59
C SER A 304 -0.62 37.54 25.12
N ARG A 305 -1.33 36.64 24.42
CA ARG A 305 -1.58 35.26 24.86
C ARG A 305 -1.16 34.26 23.80
N ILE A 306 -0.24 33.36 24.16
CA ILE A 306 0.32 32.35 23.27
C ILE A 306 -0.43 31.03 23.48
N ALA A 307 -0.78 30.34 22.40
CA ALA A 307 -1.38 29.01 22.46
C ALA A 307 -0.32 27.92 22.70
N ILE A 308 -0.57 27.02 23.64
CA ILE A 308 0.14 25.75 23.72
C ILE A 308 -0.23 24.92 22.49
N PRO A 309 0.71 24.22 21.84
CA PRO A 309 0.37 23.29 20.77
C PRO A 309 -0.73 22.32 21.22
N ALA A 310 -1.88 22.35 20.53
CA ALA A 310 -3.08 21.61 20.93
C ALA A 310 -2.83 20.12 21.17
N LEU A 311 -1.93 19.50 20.38
CA LEU A 311 -1.48 18.13 20.58
C LEU A 311 -0.84 17.90 21.95
N LEU A 312 0.05 18.79 22.39
CA LEU A 312 0.73 18.69 23.68
C LEU A 312 -0.27 18.85 24.83
N ALA A 313 -1.17 19.82 24.74
CA ALA A 313 -2.20 20.04 25.74
C ALA A 313 -3.18 18.85 25.83
N LEU A 314 -3.67 18.36 24.69
CA LEU A 314 -4.52 17.17 24.60
C LEU A 314 -3.84 15.96 25.26
N SER A 315 -2.61 15.65 24.83
CA SER A 315 -1.91 14.46 25.31
C SER A 315 -1.59 14.53 26.80
N ALA A 316 -1.21 15.72 27.30
CA ALA A 316 -1.00 15.96 28.72
C ALA A 316 -2.28 15.66 29.54
N VAL A 317 -3.42 16.23 29.12
CA VAL A 317 -4.73 15.99 29.77
C VAL A 317 -5.13 14.52 29.65
N HIS A 318 -5.03 13.92 28.46
CA HIS A 318 -5.36 12.51 28.22
C HIS A 318 -4.60 11.58 29.16
N HIS A 319 -3.27 11.65 29.17
CA HIS A 319 -2.45 10.77 30.00
C HIS A 319 -2.58 11.06 31.49
N HIS A 320 -2.82 12.32 31.88
CA HIS A 320 -3.10 12.65 33.27
C HIS A 320 -4.41 12.02 33.72
N LEU A 321 -5.50 12.13 32.96
CA LEU A 321 -6.77 11.48 33.27
C LEU A 321 -6.67 9.95 33.28
N VAL A 322 -5.80 9.35 32.46
CA VAL A 322 -5.53 7.90 32.50
C VAL A 322 -4.86 7.52 33.84
N ARG A 323 -3.83 8.25 34.26
CA ARG A 323 -3.14 8.01 35.54
C ARG A 323 -4.06 8.18 36.75
N GLU A 324 -4.97 9.16 36.69
CA GLU A 324 -5.96 9.42 37.74
C GLU A 324 -7.14 8.42 37.71
N GLY A 325 -7.20 7.51 36.73
CA GLY A 325 -8.33 6.57 36.58
C GLY A 325 -9.65 7.23 36.17
N ARG A 326 -9.59 8.40 35.52
CA ARG A 326 -10.74 9.25 35.15
C ARG A 326 -10.95 9.41 33.65
N ARG A 327 -10.06 8.89 32.80
CA ARG A 327 -10.22 9.06 31.33
C ARG A 327 -11.53 8.45 30.79
N THR A 328 -12.02 7.37 31.40
CA THR A 328 -13.30 6.75 31.02
C THR A 328 -14.53 7.54 31.44
N THR A 329 -14.40 8.57 32.29
CA THR A 329 -15.53 9.38 32.76
C THR A 329 -15.67 10.71 32.03
N ALA A 330 -14.81 10.99 31.04
CA ALA A 330 -14.80 12.26 30.32
C ALA A 330 -14.57 12.03 28.83
N GLY A 331 -15.23 12.85 28.01
CA GLY A 331 -14.93 12.95 26.58
C GLY A 331 -14.02 14.13 26.30
N LEU A 332 -13.12 13.98 25.33
CA LEU A 332 -12.15 15.01 24.96
C LEU A 332 -12.44 15.54 23.56
N VAL A 333 -12.75 16.82 23.45
CA VAL A 333 -12.99 17.52 22.19
C VAL A 333 -11.93 18.59 22.01
N VAL A 334 -11.29 18.65 20.84
CA VAL A 334 -10.25 19.64 20.55
C VAL A 334 -10.80 20.69 19.60
N GLU A 335 -10.86 21.94 20.05
CA GLU A 335 -11.15 23.09 19.21
C GLU A 335 -9.85 23.86 18.96
N THR A 336 -9.34 23.84 17.74
CA THR A 336 -7.98 24.35 17.49
C THR A 336 -7.81 25.08 16.17
N GLY A 337 -6.99 26.14 16.21
CA GLY A 337 -6.50 26.81 15.02
C GLY A 337 -5.38 26.05 14.29
N CYS A 338 -4.72 25.08 14.93
CA CYS A 338 -3.55 24.39 14.37
C CYS A 338 -3.89 23.33 13.30
N ALA A 339 -5.03 22.65 13.43
CA ALA A 339 -5.35 21.48 12.62
C ALA A 339 -5.87 21.89 11.23
N ARG A 340 -5.19 21.44 10.17
CA ARG A 340 -5.51 21.83 8.78
C ARG A 340 -5.21 20.75 7.73
N GLU A 341 -4.27 19.86 8.00
CA GLU A 341 -3.96 18.69 7.16
C GLU A 341 -4.46 17.41 7.82
N VAL A 342 -4.84 16.40 7.03
CA VAL A 342 -5.25 15.06 7.47
C VAL A 342 -4.37 14.48 8.59
N HIS A 343 -3.04 14.61 8.48
CA HIS A 343 -2.11 14.11 9.49
C HIS A 343 -2.35 14.73 10.88
N HIS A 344 -2.66 16.03 10.97
CA HIS A 344 -2.91 16.70 12.25
C HIS A 344 -4.10 16.05 12.98
N PHE A 345 -5.18 15.77 12.25
CA PHE A 345 -6.37 15.12 12.81
C PHE A 345 -6.07 13.68 13.26
N ALA A 346 -5.27 12.94 12.49
CA ALA A 346 -4.88 11.59 12.87
C ALA A 346 -4.01 11.58 14.15
N VAL A 347 -3.08 12.53 14.30
CA VAL A 347 -2.25 12.61 15.50
C VAL A 347 -3.12 12.99 16.71
N LEU A 348 -4.00 13.99 16.59
CA LEU A 348 -4.95 14.33 17.67
C LEU A 348 -5.82 13.13 18.08
N ALA A 349 -6.33 12.37 17.11
CA ALA A 349 -7.08 11.14 17.38
C ALA A 349 -6.22 10.11 18.13
N GLY A 350 -4.99 9.87 17.66
CA GLY A 350 -4.08 8.90 18.26
C GLY A 350 -3.68 9.20 19.71
N TYR A 351 -3.80 10.46 20.16
CA TYR A 351 -3.59 10.89 21.55
C TYR A 351 -4.89 11.22 22.29
N GLY A 352 -6.03 10.77 21.77
CA GLY A 352 -7.26 10.60 22.53
C GLY A 352 -8.34 11.66 22.35
N ALA A 353 -8.27 12.48 21.29
CA ALA A 353 -9.40 13.30 20.88
C ALA A 353 -10.53 12.42 20.34
N GLU A 354 -11.74 12.59 20.85
CA GLU A 354 -12.95 11.91 20.37
C GLU A 354 -13.65 12.70 19.27
N ALA A 355 -13.47 14.01 19.27
CA ALA A 355 -13.89 14.91 18.20
C ALA A 355 -12.97 16.14 18.10
N ILE A 356 -12.92 16.76 16.90
CA ILE A 356 -12.02 17.85 16.57
C ILE A 356 -12.78 18.91 15.77
N HIS A 357 -12.73 20.16 16.21
CA HIS A 357 -13.24 21.31 15.48
C HIS A 357 -12.08 22.20 14.99
N PRO A 358 -11.76 22.17 13.68
CA PRO A 358 -10.66 22.96 13.12
C PRO A 358 -11.13 24.36 12.71
N TYR A 359 -11.57 25.18 13.68
CA TYR A 359 -12.28 26.45 13.39
C TYR A 359 -11.54 27.35 12.40
N LEU A 360 -10.20 27.47 12.53
CA LEU A 360 -9.42 28.38 11.70
C LEU A 360 -9.30 27.91 10.25
N ALA A 361 -9.19 26.59 10.05
CA ALA A 361 -9.20 26.02 8.71
C ALA A 361 -10.57 26.23 8.04
N LEU A 362 -11.67 26.08 8.80
CA LEU A 362 -13.02 26.32 8.28
C LEU A 362 -13.25 27.80 7.94
N GLU A 363 -12.80 28.74 8.79
CA GLU A 363 -12.89 30.18 8.51
C GLU A 363 -12.08 30.58 7.28
N THR A 364 -10.88 30.02 7.14
CA THR A 364 -10.04 30.22 5.94
C THR A 364 -10.78 29.76 4.68
N LEU A 365 -11.47 28.62 4.73
CA LEU A 365 -12.28 28.13 3.60
C LEU A 365 -13.47 29.03 3.29
N VAL A 366 -14.15 29.55 4.32
CA VAL A 366 -15.25 30.50 4.16
C VAL A 366 -14.77 31.80 3.50
N GLU A 367 -13.56 32.27 3.81
CA GLU A 367 -12.97 33.44 3.15
C GLU A 367 -12.61 33.14 1.69
N MET A 368 -11.89 32.05 1.41
CA MET A 368 -11.34 31.78 0.08
C MET A 368 -12.30 31.09 -0.90
N HIS A 369 -13.49 30.65 -0.48
CA HIS A 369 -14.38 29.81 -1.31
C HIS A 369 -14.71 30.41 -2.68
N ALA A 370 -14.87 31.74 -2.76
CA ALA A 370 -15.21 32.46 -3.97
C ALA A 370 -14.07 32.48 -5.01
N GLU A 371 -12.83 32.27 -4.58
CA GLU A 371 -11.64 32.21 -5.43
C GLU A 371 -11.36 30.80 -5.96
N LEU A 372 -12.02 29.78 -5.39
CA LEU A 372 -11.85 28.40 -5.79
C LEU A 372 -12.56 28.10 -7.12
N PRO A 373 -12.01 27.19 -7.95
CA PRO A 373 -12.65 26.80 -9.19
C PRO A 373 -14.00 26.12 -8.94
N GLY A 374 -15.00 26.48 -9.75
CA GLY A 374 -16.31 25.82 -9.75
C GLY A 374 -17.45 26.54 -9.03
N ASN A 375 -17.28 27.82 -8.65
CA ASN A 375 -18.31 28.65 -7.97
C ASN A 375 -18.95 27.92 -6.78
N LEU A 376 -18.11 27.37 -5.90
CA LEU A 376 -18.55 26.64 -4.71
C LEU A 376 -19.18 27.61 -3.71
N SER A 377 -20.20 27.18 -2.95
CA SER A 377 -20.65 27.91 -1.77
C SER A 377 -19.72 27.64 -0.58
N ALA A 378 -19.74 28.52 0.43
CA ALA A 378 -18.95 28.33 1.65
C ALA A 378 -19.29 27.01 2.36
N GLU A 379 -20.58 26.65 2.44
CA GLU A 379 -21.05 25.39 3.03
C GLU A 379 -20.54 24.18 2.25
N LYS A 380 -20.53 24.27 0.91
CA LYS A 380 -20.04 23.18 0.06
C LYS A 380 -18.53 22.99 0.22
N ALA A 381 -17.77 24.08 0.32
CA ALA A 381 -16.33 24.03 0.56
C ALA A 381 -16.00 23.38 1.91
N VAL A 382 -16.70 23.77 2.99
CA VAL A 382 -16.58 23.16 4.32
C VAL A 382 -16.96 21.68 4.29
N TYR A 383 -18.09 21.32 3.70
CA TYR A 383 -18.54 19.93 3.58
C TYR A 383 -17.50 19.06 2.84
N ASN A 384 -16.99 19.56 1.70
CA ASN A 384 -15.99 18.84 0.92
C ASN A 384 -14.68 18.68 1.70
N TYR A 385 -14.22 19.73 2.38
CA TYR A 385 -13.03 19.65 3.23
C TYR A 385 -13.17 18.59 4.32
N ILE A 386 -14.28 18.60 5.07
CA ILE A 386 -14.54 17.62 6.13
C ILE A 386 -14.61 16.19 5.55
N LYS A 387 -15.29 16.01 4.42
CA LYS A 387 -15.31 14.73 3.68
C LYS A 387 -13.91 14.27 3.28
N ALA A 388 -13.04 15.18 2.85
CA ALA A 388 -11.66 14.87 2.47
C ALA A 388 -10.84 14.42 3.69
N ILE A 389 -11.00 15.09 4.84
CA ILE A 389 -10.37 14.68 6.10
C ILE A 389 -10.87 13.30 6.52
N GLY A 390 -12.18 13.02 6.45
CA GLY A 390 -12.73 11.71 6.78
C GLY A 390 -12.18 10.57 5.91
N LYS A 391 -12.10 10.78 4.59
CA LYS A 391 -11.42 9.85 3.67
C LYS A 391 -9.94 9.67 4.02
N GLY A 392 -9.25 10.77 4.35
CA GLY A 392 -7.85 10.76 4.75
C GLY A 392 -7.60 10.02 6.08
N LEU A 393 -8.48 10.18 7.08
CA LEU A 393 -8.43 9.42 8.33
C LEU A 393 -8.62 7.93 8.08
N SER A 394 -9.63 7.56 7.28
CA SER A 394 -9.87 6.17 6.89
C SER A 394 -8.63 5.55 6.25
N LYS A 395 -7.93 6.31 5.39
CA LYS A 395 -6.66 5.89 4.79
C LYS A 395 -5.54 5.73 5.80
N ILE A 396 -5.34 6.67 6.73
CA ILE A 396 -4.27 6.56 7.73
C ILE A 396 -4.51 5.34 8.64
N MET A 397 -5.75 5.13 9.11
CA MET A 397 -6.09 3.94 9.90
C MET A 397 -5.84 2.65 9.12
N SER A 398 -6.23 2.61 7.85
CA SER A 398 -6.11 1.43 7.01
C SER A 398 -4.66 1.06 6.71
N LYS A 399 -3.69 1.99 6.81
CA LYS A 399 -2.25 1.69 6.70
C LYS A 399 -1.79 0.65 7.71
N MET A 400 -2.36 0.62 8.92
CA MET A 400 -2.08 -0.37 9.96
C MET A 400 -3.10 -1.53 9.96
N GLY A 401 -4.07 -1.53 9.04
CA GLY A 401 -5.15 -2.50 9.02
C GLY A 401 -6.22 -2.23 10.09
N ILE A 402 -6.36 -0.99 10.56
CA ILE A 402 -7.39 -0.58 11.53
C ILE A 402 -8.62 -0.09 10.78
N SER A 403 -9.79 -0.61 11.16
CA SER A 403 -11.06 -0.33 10.48
C SER A 403 -11.88 0.79 11.13
N THR A 404 -11.68 1.09 12.43
CA THR A 404 -12.56 2.01 13.16
C THR A 404 -11.81 3.11 13.88
N TYR A 405 -12.40 4.32 13.86
CA TYR A 405 -11.86 5.47 14.60
C TYR A 405 -11.76 5.22 16.09
N MET A 406 -12.72 4.47 16.66
CA MET A 406 -12.72 4.12 18.08
C MET A 406 -11.51 3.29 18.49
N SER A 407 -11.11 2.30 17.67
CA SER A 407 -9.89 1.51 17.91
C SER A 407 -8.62 2.34 17.71
N TYR A 408 -8.67 3.35 16.85
CA TYR A 408 -7.52 4.22 16.56
C TYR A 408 -7.34 5.33 17.62
N CYS A 409 -8.43 5.79 18.22
CA CYS A 409 -8.44 6.86 19.22
C CYS A 409 -7.66 6.42 20.47
N GLY A 410 -6.57 7.13 20.78
CA GLY A 410 -5.67 6.79 21.90
C GLY A 410 -4.70 5.63 21.64
N ALA A 411 -4.68 5.04 20.44
CA ALA A 411 -3.82 3.89 20.13
C ALA A 411 -2.36 4.24 19.81
N GLN A 412 -2.04 5.53 19.64
CA GLN A 412 -0.66 6.02 19.41
C GLN A 412 0.08 5.33 18.26
N ILE A 413 -0.54 5.23 17.08
CA ILE A 413 0.03 4.60 15.87
C ILE A 413 1.07 5.53 15.19
N PHE A 414 2.06 5.98 15.96
CA PHE A 414 3.07 6.95 15.55
C PHE A 414 4.43 6.65 16.18
N GLU A 415 5.50 7.06 15.48
CA GLU A 415 6.85 7.16 16.03
C GLU A 415 7.26 8.63 16.13
N ALA A 416 7.89 9.01 17.24
CA ALA A 416 8.41 10.36 17.46
C ALA A 416 9.89 10.45 17.05
N ILE A 417 10.20 11.33 16.10
CA ILE A 417 11.57 11.60 15.64
C ILE A 417 11.97 13.01 16.05
N GLY A 418 13.01 13.12 16.88
CA GLY A 418 13.51 14.43 17.29
C GLY A 418 12.93 14.96 18.61
N LEU A 419 12.35 14.10 19.44
CA LEU A 419 11.79 14.46 20.75
C LEU A 419 12.56 13.72 21.86
N LYS A 420 12.89 14.40 22.97
CA LYS A 420 13.61 13.77 24.09
C LYS A 420 12.76 12.67 24.75
N SER A 421 13.43 11.61 25.23
CA SER A 421 12.74 10.47 25.84
C SER A 421 11.99 10.82 27.12
N ASP A 422 12.49 11.74 27.94
CA ASP A 422 11.82 12.22 29.16
C ASP A 422 10.56 13.04 28.84
N PHE A 423 10.62 13.87 27.82
CA PHE A 423 9.47 14.61 27.28
C PHE A 423 8.39 13.65 26.76
N VAL A 424 8.78 12.66 25.97
CA VAL A 424 7.86 11.63 25.45
C VAL A 424 7.27 10.81 26.59
N GLU A 425 8.06 10.34 27.55
CA GLU A 425 7.55 9.56 28.70
C GLU A 425 6.55 10.36 29.55
N LYS A 426 6.75 11.68 29.68
CA LYS A 426 5.87 12.55 30.47
C LYS A 426 4.54 12.85 29.76
N TYR A 427 4.60 13.20 28.48
CA TYR A 427 3.46 13.76 27.74
C TYR A 427 2.88 12.87 26.64
N PHE A 428 3.61 11.89 26.14
CA PHE A 428 3.24 10.98 25.04
C PHE A 428 3.62 9.53 25.38
N ARG A 429 3.32 9.12 26.63
CA ARG A 429 3.79 7.86 27.20
C ARG A 429 3.36 6.67 26.34
N GLY A 430 4.32 5.84 25.95
CA GLY A 430 4.11 4.68 25.06
C GLY A 430 4.64 4.90 23.64
N THR A 431 4.81 6.16 23.21
CA THR A 431 5.32 6.47 21.88
C THR A 431 6.83 6.20 21.77
N PRO A 432 7.28 5.44 20.75
CA PRO A 432 8.71 5.20 20.55
C PRO A 432 9.44 6.47 20.09
N THR A 433 10.67 6.65 20.59
CA THR A 433 11.61 7.67 20.09
C THR A 433 13.05 7.17 20.16
N GLN A 434 13.72 7.12 19.00
CA GLN A 434 15.03 6.45 18.88
C GLN A 434 16.23 7.38 19.00
N VAL A 435 16.08 8.65 18.63
CA VAL A 435 17.21 9.58 18.50
C VAL A 435 17.16 10.80 19.43
N GLY A 436 16.21 10.85 20.38
CA GLY A 436 16.06 12.03 21.25
C GLY A 436 15.78 13.32 20.45
N GLY A 437 16.04 14.48 21.04
CA GLY A 437 15.95 15.77 20.35
C GLY A 437 15.51 16.93 21.25
N ILE A 438 14.43 17.61 20.89
CA ILE A 438 13.90 18.76 21.65
C ILE A 438 12.97 18.33 22.79
N GLY A 439 12.92 19.13 23.86
CA GLY A 439 12.01 18.95 24.99
C GLY A 439 10.88 19.98 25.00
N VAL A 440 10.13 20.03 26.11
CA VAL A 440 8.94 20.88 26.23
C VAL A 440 9.21 22.37 26.03
N PHE A 441 10.34 22.87 26.54
CA PHE A 441 10.70 24.29 26.44
C PHE A 441 11.10 24.69 25.02
N GLU A 442 11.77 23.81 24.29
CA GLU A 442 12.11 24.04 22.89
C GLU A 442 10.88 23.96 21.98
N VAL A 443 9.93 23.06 22.28
CA VAL A 443 8.63 23.03 21.59
C VAL A 443 7.85 24.34 21.83
N ALA A 444 7.84 24.84 23.06
CA ALA A 444 7.23 26.13 23.38
C ALA A 444 7.94 27.30 22.69
N GLU A 445 9.28 27.27 22.61
CA GLU A 445 10.08 28.26 21.87
C GLU A 445 9.71 28.31 20.37
N GLU A 446 9.49 27.17 19.70
CA GLU A 446 9.02 27.18 18.31
C GLU A 446 7.65 27.85 18.15
N ALA A 447 6.73 27.61 19.09
CA ALA A 447 5.41 28.25 19.09
C ALA A 447 5.51 29.76 19.37
N ILE A 448 6.37 30.18 20.31
CA ILE A 448 6.62 31.59 20.61
C ILE A 448 7.19 32.31 19.39
N ARG A 449 8.16 31.72 18.70
CA ARG A 449 8.76 32.34 17.49
C ARG A 449 7.75 32.52 16.36
N LEU A 450 6.83 31.57 16.17
CA LEU A 450 5.75 31.71 15.20
C LEU A 450 4.78 32.83 15.60
N HIS A 451 4.42 32.87 16.89
CA HIS A 451 3.58 33.93 17.44
C HIS A 451 4.21 35.31 17.26
N GLU A 452 5.47 35.47 17.62
CA GLU A 452 6.17 36.74 17.48
C GLU A 452 6.28 37.21 16.03
N ALA A 453 6.49 36.30 15.08
CA ALA A 453 6.48 36.64 13.66
C ALA A 453 5.11 37.14 13.19
N ALA A 454 4.02 36.51 13.64
CA ALA A 454 2.64 36.85 13.26
C ALA A 454 2.15 38.21 13.78
N PHE A 455 2.79 38.74 14.84
CA PHE A 455 2.52 40.07 15.38
C PHE A 455 3.70 41.03 15.18
N SER A 456 4.63 40.69 14.28
CA SER A 456 5.76 41.54 13.95
C SER A 456 5.39 42.61 12.92
N SER A 457 6.25 43.61 12.75
CA SER A 457 6.14 44.60 11.67
C SER A 457 6.86 44.15 10.39
N ASP A 458 6.92 42.84 10.11
CA ASP A 458 7.52 42.33 8.87
C ASP A 458 6.62 42.71 7.67
N PRO A 459 7.09 43.56 6.73
CA PRO A 459 6.28 44.00 5.59
C PRO A 459 5.79 42.84 4.70
N LEU A 460 6.45 41.68 4.74
CA LEU A 460 6.03 40.51 3.96
C LEU A 460 4.83 39.80 4.56
N LEU A 461 4.61 39.94 5.87
CA LEU A 461 3.52 39.30 6.60
C LEU A 461 2.36 40.27 6.87
N GLU A 462 2.48 41.53 6.48
CA GLU A 462 1.43 42.54 6.71
C GLU A 462 0.09 42.15 6.02
N ASP A 463 0.16 41.73 4.76
CA ASP A 463 -1.03 41.47 3.93
C ASP A 463 -1.13 40.03 3.39
N MET A 464 -0.18 39.15 3.74
CA MET A 464 -0.14 37.79 3.17
C MET A 464 0.52 36.75 4.07
N LEU A 465 0.18 35.48 3.84
CA LEU A 465 0.86 34.35 4.47
C LEU A 465 2.26 34.14 3.91
N ASP A 466 3.15 33.53 4.71
CA ASP A 466 4.45 33.09 4.22
C ASP A 466 4.30 32.14 3.00
N ALA A 467 5.25 32.22 2.08
CA ALA A 467 5.21 31.45 0.84
C ALA A 467 5.32 29.94 1.07
N GLY A 468 5.80 29.50 2.23
CA GLY A 468 6.09 28.11 2.53
C GLY A 468 7.33 27.62 1.79
N GLY A 469 7.30 26.38 1.31
CA GLY A 469 8.42 25.71 0.67
C GLY A 469 8.59 24.28 1.17
N GLU A 470 7.57 23.68 1.80
CA GLU A 470 7.62 22.28 2.20
C GLU A 470 7.47 21.37 0.99
N TYR A 471 6.52 21.67 0.10
CA TYR A 471 6.12 20.76 -0.96
C TYR A 471 6.92 20.96 -2.25
N ALA A 472 7.44 22.17 -2.45
CA ALA A 472 8.29 22.54 -3.57
C ALA A 472 9.38 23.52 -3.15
N TRP A 473 10.56 23.39 -3.76
CA TRP A 473 11.67 24.31 -3.51
C TRP A 473 11.31 25.74 -3.91
N ARG A 474 11.61 26.69 -3.02
CA ARG A 474 11.42 28.13 -3.23
C ARG A 474 12.65 28.86 -2.70
N THR A 475 13.01 29.97 -3.34
CA THR A 475 14.20 30.77 -2.96
C THR A 475 14.20 31.25 -1.50
N ARG A 476 13.03 31.56 -0.94
CA ARG A 476 12.86 32.00 0.47
C ARG A 476 12.24 30.92 1.39
N GLY A 477 11.99 29.74 0.83
CA GLY A 477 11.25 28.68 1.50
C GLY A 477 12.10 27.81 2.42
N GLU A 478 11.61 26.61 2.69
CA GLU A 478 12.38 25.57 3.37
C GLU A 478 13.52 25.07 2.47
N GLU A 479 14.58 24.57 3.09
CA GLU A 479 15.69 23.94 2.39
C GLU A 479 15.28 22.63 1.71
N HIS A 480 15.94 22.28 0.61
CA HIS A 480 15.78 20.98 -0.05
C HIS A 480 17.13 20.40 -0.46
N MET A 481 17.28 19.07 -0.39
CA MET A 481 18.49 18.39 -0.89
C MET A 481 18.67 18.63 -2.40
N TRP A 482 17.58 18.65 -3.16
CA TRP A 482 17.62 18.96 -4.58
C TRP A 482 17.39 20.45 -4.83
N THR A 483 18.49 21.19 -5.00
CA THR A 483 18.48 22.58 -5.45
C THR A 483 18.74 22.68 -6.96
N PRO A 484 18.37 23.79 -7.62
CA PRO A 484 18.72 24.03 -9.01
C PRO A 484 20.21 23.83 -9.30
N ASP A 485 21.09 24.29 -8.40
CA ASP A 485 22.54 24.16 -8.54
C ASP A 485 23.01 22.70 -8.45
N ALA A 486 22.50 21.94 -7.47
CA ALA A 486 22.83 20.52 -7.33
C ALA A 486 22.40 19.72 -8.57
N ILE A 487 21.21 20.01 -9.11
CA ILE A 487 20.68 19.40 -10.32
C ILE A 487 21.57 19.73 -11.53
N ALA A 488 21.90 21.01 -11.72
CA ALA A 488 22.70 21.46 -12.84
C ALA A 488 24.12 20.86 -12.81
N LYS A 489 24.77 20.82 -11.64
CA LYS A 489 26.11 20.24 -11.48
C LYS A 489 26.11 18.73 -11.72
N LEU A 490 25.13 18.00 -11.19
CA LEU A 490 25.00 16.56 -11.45
C LEU A 490 24.81 16.29 -12.94
N GLN A 491 23.86 16.97 -13.60
CA GLN A 491 23.62 16.81 -15.04
C GLN A 491 24.86 17.16 -15.87
N HIS A 492 25.56 18.24 -15.54
CA HIS A 492 26.76 18.64 -16.26
C HIS A 492 27.90 17.63 -16.09
N SER A 493 28.14 17.15 -14.86
CA SER A 493 29.17 16.14 -14.59
C SER A 493 28.90 14.82 -15.34
N ALA A 494 27.65 14.32 -15.28
CA ALA A 494 27.23 13.08 -15.92
C ALA A 494 27.36 13.15 -17.46
N ARG A 495 26.95 14.28 -18.07
CA ARG A 495 27.03 14.48 -19.53
C ARG A 495 28.46 14.70 -20.03
N SER A 496 29.28 15.43 -19.29
CA SER A 496 30.66 15.74 -19.69
C SER A 496 31.69 14.70 -19.29
N GLY A 497 31.31 13.71 -18.47
CA GLY A 497 32.24 12.71 -17.96
C GLY A 497 33.29 13.27 -17.00
N LYS A 498 33.03 14.42 -16.36
CA LYS A 498 34.01 15.12 -15.50
C LYS A 498 33.75 14.88 -14.01
N PHE A 499 34.65 14.14 -13.37
CA PHE A 499 34.59 13.85 -11.94
C PHE A 499 34.78 15.08 -11.04
N GLU A 500 35.57 16.09 -11.45
CA GLU A 500 35.74 17.32 -10.66
C GLU A 500 34.41 18.09 -10.50
N THR A 501 33.61 18.19 -11.55
CA THR A 501 32.24 18.75 -11.46
C THR A 501 31.34 17.91 -10.55
N TYR A 502 31.52 16.58 -10.53
CA TYR A 502 30.80 15.72 -9.60
C TYR A 502 31.19 16.00 -8.15
N LYS A 503 32.46 16.29 -7.85
CA LYS A 503 32.88 16.69 -6.49
C LYS A 503 32.19 17.97 -6.04
N GLU A 504 32.01 18.95 -6.93
CA GLU A 504 31.24 20.16 -6.60
C GLU A 504 29.77 19.82 -6.26
N TYR A 505 29.14 18.92 -7.04
CA TYR A 505 27.81 18.40 -6.73
C TYR A 505 27.78 17.67 -5.37
N ALA A 506 28.71 16.74 -5.15
CA ALA A 506 28.81 15.96 -3.92
C ALA A 506 29.05 16.87 -2.73
N GLN A 507 29.84 17.94 -2.87
CA GLN A 507 30.04 18.94 -1.84
C GLN A 507 28.75 19.71 -1.51
N ILE A 508 27.95 20.11 -2.51
CA ILE A 508 26.64 20.76 -2.26
C ILE A 508 25.69 19.84 -1.47
N ILE A 509 25.75 18.52 -1.74
CA ILE A 509 24.92 17.51 -1.06
C ILE A 509 25.45 17.15 0.33
N ASN A 510 26.76 17.01 0.49
CA ASN A 510 27.43 16.50 1.69
C ASN A 510 27.77 17.61 2.70
N ASP A 511 27.89 18.88 2.28
CA ASP A 511 28.20 20.00 3.15
C ASP A 511 26.99 20.41 4.00
N GLN A 512 26.78 19.62 5.05
CA GLN A 512 25.78 19.87 6.07
C GLN A 512 26.33 20.65 7.27
N SER A 513 27.45 21.37 7.11
CA SER A 513 27.98 22.25 8.17
C SER A 513 27.07 23.46 8.42
N LYS A 514 26.29 23.84 7.39
CA LYS A 514 25.29 24.92 7.43
C LYS A 514 23.88 24.46 7.08
N ARG A 515 23.75 23.45 6.19
CA ARG A 515 22.46 22.92 5.70
C ARG A 515 22.17 21.57 6.35
N HIS A 516 21.60 21.57 7.55
CA HIS A 516 21.27 20.33 8.28
C HIS A 516 20.00 19.69 7.68
N MET A 517 20.17 18.67 6.85
CA MET A 517 19.08 18.10 6.04
C MET A 517 18.67 16.70 6.49
N THR A 518 19.64 15.85 6.84
CA THR A 518 19.44 14.42 7.12
C THR A 518 20.21 13.99 8.37
N LEU A 519 19.82 12.86 8.99
CA LEU A 519 20.54 12.32 10.15
C LEU A 519 22.00 11.97 9.79
N ARG A 520 22.22 11.28 8.67
CA ARG A 520 23.57 10.98 8.15
C ARG A 520 24.45 12.20 7.86
N GLY A 521 23.82 13.37 7.69
CA GLY A 521 24.51 14.64 7.60
C GLY A 521 25.23 15.06 8.87
N LEU A 522 24.72 14.62 10.03
CA LEU A 522 25.30 14.86 11.34
C LEU A 522 26.39 13.86 11.72
N PHE A 523 26.61 12.84 10.90
CA PHE A 523 27.65 11.84 11.15
C PHE A 523 29.00 12.34 10.61
N GLU A 524 30.09 11.89 11.20
CA GLU A 524 31.45 12.06 10.69
C GLU A 524 32.17 10.72 10.67
N PHE A 525 33.19 10.60 9.82
CA PHE A 525 34.02 9.42 9.76
C PHE A 525 35.21 9.58 10.70
N LYS A 526 35.54 8.53 11.46
CA LYS A 526 36.75 8.49 12.29
C LYS A 526 37.96 8.13 11.44
N PHE A 527 38.58 9.13 10.84
CA PHE A 527 39.81 8.96 10.09
C PHE A 527 41.03 8.82 11.00
N ASP A 528 41.89 7.86 10.67
CA ASP A 528 43.19 7.65 11.31
C ASP A 528 44.26 7.74 10.20
N PRO A 529 44.96 8.89 10.07
CA PRO A 529 45.96 9.08 9.02
C PRO A 529 47.05 8.00 8.99
N ALA A 530 47.34 7.36 10.13
CA ALA A 530 48.33 6.29 10.21
C ALA A 530 47.84 4.97 9.58
N LYS A 531 46.53 4.80 9.38
CA LYS A 531 45.92 3.62 8.76
C LYS A 531 45.52 3.83 7.31
N ALA A 532 45.52 5.08 6.82
CA ALA A 532 45.15 5.38 5.44
C ALA A 532 46.01 4.60 4.44
N VAL A 533 45.40 4.19 3.33
CA VAL A 533 46.06 3.37 2.29
C VAL A 533 46.03 4.10 0.95
N PRO A 534 46.98 3.81 0.03
CA PRO A 534 46.90 4.29 -1.35
C PRO A 534 45.59 3.84 -2.01
N ILE A 535 44.96 4.71 -2.82
CA ILE A 535 43.69 4.41 -3.48
C ILE A 535 43.82 3.23 -4.45
N GLU A 536 45.02 2.99 -4.98
CA GLU A 536 45.35 1.88 -5.85
C GLU A 536 45.22 0.51 -5.16
N GLU A 537 45.33 0.45 -3.83
CA GLU A 537 45.11 -0.77 -3.03
C GLU A 537 43.63 -1.04 -2.74
N VAL A 538 42.77 -0.04 -2.90
CA VAL A 538 41.32 -0.15 -2.71
C VAL A 538 40.70 -0.82 -3.93
N GLU A 539 39.77 -1.76 -3.71
CA GLU A 539 39.04 -2.43 -4.78
C GLU A 539 38.48 -1.46 -5.82
N SER A 540 38.39 -1.91 -7.07
CA SER A 540 38.12 -1.04 -8.20
C SER A 540 36.71 -0.45 -8.16
N ALA A 541 36.52 0.72 -8.79
CA ALA A 541 35.18 1.30 -8.93
C ALA A 541 34.23 0.35 -9.68
N ALA A 542 34.76 -0.41 -10.64
CA ALA A 542 34.04 -1.43 -11.42
C ALA A 542 33.53 -2.61 -10.56
N ASP A 543 34.18 -2.91 -9.43
CA ASP A 543 33.70 -3.92 -8.49
C ASP A 543 32.66 -3.36 -7.53
N ILE A 544 32.83 -2.11 -7.08
CA ILE A 544 31.89 -1.44 -6.16
C ILE A 544 30.54 -1.20 -6.83
N VAL A 545 30.49 -0.77 -8.09
CA VAL A 545 29.23 -0.50 -8.81
C VAL A 545 28.32 -1.73 -8.95
N LYS A 546 28.85 -2.95 -8.82
CA LYS A 546 28.04 -4.19 -8.81
C LYS A 546 27.10 -4.27 -7.60
N ARG A 547 27.38 -3.50 -6.54
CA ARG A 547 26.53 -3.34 -5.34
C ARG A 547 25.40 -2.33 -5.54
N PHE A 548 25.40 -1.60 -6.67
CA PHE A 548 24.41 -0.58 -6.94
C PHE A 548 23.24 -1.14 -7.74
N ALA A 549 22.04 -0.75 -7.32
CA ALA A 549 20.80 -1.04 -8.01
C ALA A 549 20.03 0.25 -8.27
N THR A 550 19.35 0.35 -9.42
CA THR A 550 18.34 1.40 -9.58
C THR A 550 17.10 1.04 -8.76
N GLY A 551 16.48 2.06 -8.17
CA GLY A 551 15.24 1.90 -7.43
C GLY A 551 14.10 1.44 -8.34
N ALA A 552 13.12 0.77 -7.74
CA ALA A 552 11.96 0.21 -8.44
C ALA A 552 11.02 1.31 -8.98
N MET A 553 11.23 1.73 -10.23
CA MET A 553 10.46 2.81 -10.87
C MET A 553 9.66 2.25 -12.04
N SER A 554 8.34 2.20 -11.90
CA SER A 554 7.50 1.50 -12.88
C SER A 554 7.52 2.14 -14.28
N LEU A 555 7.60 1.29 -15.29
CA LEU A 555 7.20 1.64 -16.65
C LEU A 555 5.73 2.08 -16.64
N GLY A 556 5.47 3.29 -17.14
CA GLY A 556 4.20 4.01 -16.98
C GLY A 556 4.35 5.22 -16.05
N SER A 557 5.01 5.06 -14.89
CA SER A 557 5.38 6.21 -14.06
C SER A 557 6.49 7.03 -14.73
N ILE A 558 7.53 6.34 -15.21
CA ILE A 558 8.55 6.91 -16.10
C ILE A 558 8.32 6.45 -17.54
N SER A 559 8.87 7.21 -18.49
CA SER A 559 8.80 6.91 -19.92
C SER A 559 9.57 5.63 -20.26
N THR A 560 9.23 5.03 -21.41
CA THR A 560 9.95 3.85 -21.92
C THR A 560 11.44 4.15 -22.14
N GLU A 561 11.75 5.36 -22.60
CA GLU A 561 13.11 5.82 -22.84
C GLU A 561 13.93 5.90 -21.56
N ALA A 562 13.40 6.54 -20.51
CA ALA A 562 14.07 6.61 -19.21
C ALA A 562 14.27 5.20 -18.62
N HIS A 563 13.21 4.38 -18.64
CA HIS A 563 13.27 3.03 -18.05
C HIS A 563 14.29 2.12 -18.75
N THR A 564 14.35 2.15 -20.09
CA THR A 564 15.29 1.33 -20.86
C THR A 564 16.72 1.85 -20.73
N THR A 565 16.90 3.18 -20.67
CA THR A 565 18.20 3.82 -20.43
C THR A 565 18.83 3.35 -19.12
N LEU A 566 18.06 3.33 -18.02
CA LEU A 566 18.50 2.78 -16.74
C LEU A 566 18.92 1.31 -16.87
N ALA A 567 18.12 0.49 -17.56
CA ALA A 567 18.43 -0.94 -17.69
C ALA A 567 19.74 -1.18 -18.45
N VAL A 568 19.91 -0.53 -19.60
CA VAL A 568 21.14 -0.62 -20.41
C VAL A 568 22.34 -0.15 -19.59
N ALA A 569 22.26 1.00 -18.93
CA ALA A 569 23.35 1.54 -18.13
C ALA A 569 23.78 0.60 -16.99
N MET A 570 22.81 0.07 -16.23
CA MET A 570 23.12 -0.83 -15.12
C MET A 570 23.70 -2.16 -15.58
N ASN A 571 23.23 -2.68 -16.72
CA ASN A 571 23.76 -3.90 -17.30
C ASN A 571 25.21 -3.74 -17.77
N ARG A 572 25.56 -2.59 -18.38
CA ARG A 572 26.94 -2.27 -18.80
C ARG A 572 27.94 -2.26 -17.65
N ILE A 573 27.53 -1.79 -16.47
CA ILE A 573 28.43 -1.67 -15.30
C ILE A 573 28.37 -2.89 -14.37
N GLY A 574 27.63 -3.94 -14.73
CA GLY A 574 27.45 -5.12 -13.89
C GLY A 574 26.56 -4.91 -12.66
N GLY A 575 25.96 -3.73 -12.51
CA GLY A 575 24.94 -3.46 -11.50
C GLY A 575 23.58 -4.06 -11.89
N LYS A 576 22.51 -3.58 -11.22
CA LYS A 576 21.15 -4.12 -11.40
C LYS A 576 20.14 -3.00 -11.63
N SER A 577 19.21 -3.19 -12.57
CA SER A 577 18.03 -2.35 -12.70
C SER A 577 16.77 -3.09 -12.25
N ASN A 578 15.76 -2.34 -11.83
CA ASN A 578 14.50 -2.87 -11.32
C ASN A 578 13.31 -2.36 -12.13
N THR A 579 12.39 -3.26 -12.51
CA THR A 579 11.21 -2.93 -13.35
C THR A 579 10.20 -2.00 -12.68
N GLY A 580 10.21 -1.94 -11.35
CA GLY A 580 9.04 -1.47 -10.61
C GLY A 580 7.79 -2.31 -10.89
N GLU A 581 6.65 -1.77 -10.51
CA GLU A 581 5.34 -2.45 -10.51
C GLU A 581 4.65 -2.49 -11.88
N GLY A 582 5.35 -2.13 -12.95
CA GLY A 582 4.73 -1.83 -14.25
C GLY A 582 4.66 -2.98 -15.25
N GLY A 583 5.24 -4.13 -14.93
CA GLY A 583 5.58 -5.17 -15.91
C GLY A 583 6.82 -4.82 -16.74
N GLU A 584 7.21 -5.71 -17.64
CA GLU A 584 8.29 -5.48 -18.60
C GLU A 584 7.97 -6.16 -19.94
N ASP A 585 8.25 -5.46 -21.04
CA ASP A 585 8.01 -5.94 -22.38
C ASP A 585 8.86 -7.19 -22.71
N PRO A 586 8.26 -8.31 -23.13
CA PRO A 586 9.00 -9.51 -23.53
C PRO A 586 10.03 -9.28 -24.63
N ALA A 587 9.86 -8.28 -25.50
CA ALA A 587 10.84 -7.92 -26.52
C ALA A 587 12.21 -7.56 -25.92
N ARG A 588 12.25 -7.08 -24.67
CA ARG A 588 13.48 -6.67 -23.98
C ARG A 588 14.34 -7.83 -23.48
N TYR A 589 13.79 -9.04 -23.35
CA TYR A 589 14.51 -10.18 -22.75
C TYR A 589 14.41 -11.49 -23.54
N ARG A 590 13.42 -11.70 -24.42
CA ARG A 590 13.27 -12.97 -25.16
C ARG A 590 14.49 -13.34 -25.99
N ASN A 591 15.06 -12.38 -26.73
CA ASN A 591 16.23 -12.63 -27.57
C ASN A 591 17.49 -12.91 -26.73
N GLU A 592 17.68 -12.16 -25.64
CA GLU A 592 18.77 -12.40 -24.68
C GLU A 592 18.67 -13.82 -24.08
N LEU A 593 17.48 -14.24 -23.66
CA LEU A 593 17.25 -15.58 -23.12
C LEU A 593 17.47 -16.70 -24.15
N LYS A 594 17.29 -16.41 -25.44
CA LYS A 594 17.63 -17.31 -26.56
C LYS A 594 19.12 -17.28 -26.93
N GLY A 595 19.92 -16.44 -26.29
CA GLY A 595 21.34 -16.27 -26.59
C GLY A 595 21.61 -15.45 -27.86
N ILE A 596 20.65 -14.66 -28.33
CA ILE A 596 20.79 -13.78 -29.50
C ILE A 596 21.25 -12.40 -29.00
N PRO A 597 22.52 -12.00 -29.25
CA PRO A 597 23.06 -10.74 -28.75
C PRO A 597 22.57 -9.53 -29.57
N ILE A 598 22.65 -8.35 -28.95
CA ILE A 598 22.43 -7.07 -29.64
C ILE A 598 23.71 -6.69 -30.39
N ASN A 599 23.55 -6.28 -31.66
CA ASN A 599 24.66 -5.82 -32.49
C ASN A 599 24.86 -4.31 -32.32
N ALA A 600 26.10 -3.84 -32.54
CA ALA A 600 26.39 -2.41 -32.54
C ALA A 600 25.54 -1.67 -33.59
N GLY A 601 24.97 -0.53 -33.22
CA GLY A 601 24.14 0.30 -34.10
C GLY A 601 22.66 -0.13 -34.17
N THR A 602 22.26 -1.23 -33.52
CA THR A 602 20.84 -1.55 -33.33
C THR A 602 20.16 -0.42 -32.55
N LYS A 603 19.03 0.09 -33.04
CA LYS A 603 18.29 1.14 -32.35
C LYS A 603 17.34 0.55 -31.31
N LEU A 604 17.02 1.35 -30.30
CA LEU A 604 16.01 0.96 -29.30
C LEU A 604 14.65 0.67 -29.97
N SER A 605 14.29 1.46 -30.98
CA SER A 605 13.07 1.29 -31.76
C SER A 605 13.02 0.00 -32.60
N ASP A 606 14.18 -0.59 -32.96
CA ASP A 606 14.23 -1.87 -33.68
C ASP A 606 13.80 -3.05 -32.80
N ILE A 607 13.93 -2.91 -31.47
CA ILE A 607 13.61 -3.96 -30.49
C ILE A 607 12.21 -3.75 -29.91
N VAL A 608 11.93 -2.53 -29.39
CA VAL A 608 10.68 -2.23 -28.68
C VAL A 608 9.58 -1.73 -29.63
N GLY A 609 9.95 -1.26 -30.82
CA GLY A 609 9.04 -0.80 -31.86
C GLY A 609 9.01 0.72 -32.01
N SER A 610 9.02 1.18 -33.27
CA SER A 610 9.02 2.60 -33.65
C SER A 610 7.74 3.37 -33.28
N LYS A 611 6.63 2.67 -33.04
CA LYS A 611 5.39 3.28 -32.51
C LYS A 611 5.47 3.57 -31.00
N VAL A 612 6.35 2.86 -30.29
CA VAL A 612 6.50 2.99 -28.84
C VAL A 612 7.56 4.04 -28.54
N ILE A 613 8.72 3.99 -29.20
CA ILE A 613 9.88 4.85 -28.90
C ILE A 613 9.74 6.23 -29.55
N ALA A 614 9.80 7.29 -28.73
CA ALA A 614 9.71 8.69 -29.16
C ALA A 614 11.07 9.39 -29.20
N ALA A 615 12.03 8.98 -28.36
CA ALA A 615 13.41 9.47 -28.41
C ALA A 615 14.38 8.28 -28.50
N ASP A 616 14.96 8.09 -29.67
CA ASP A 616 15.73 6.90 -30.02
C ASP A 616 17.25 7.07 -29.76
N TYR A 617 17.93 5.95 -29.59
CA TYR A 617 19.40 5.87 -29.53
C TYR A 617 19.92 4.52 -30.00
N GLU A 618 21.18 4.52 -30.40
CA GLU A 618 21.91 3.33 -30.81
C GLU A 618 22.48 2.59 -29.61
N LEU A 619 22.38 1.27 -29.65
CA LEU A 619 22.91 0.35 -28.66
C LEU A 619 24.33 -0.10 -29.06
N GLN A 620 25.10 -0.48 -28.04
CA GLN A 620 26.43 -1.06 -28.19
C GLN A 620 26.33 -2.58 -28.33
N ALA A 621 27.36 -3.21 -28.92
CA ALA A 621 27.40 -4.65 -29.04
C ALA A 621 27.38 -5.31 -27.65
N GLY A 622 26.46 -6.26 -27.45
CA GLY A 622 26.31 -6.96 -26.17
C GLY A 622 25.49 -6.20 -25.10
N ASP A 623 24.88 -5.06 -25.43
CA ASP A 623 23.92 -4.42 -24.54
C ASP A 623 22.73 -5.35 -24.20
N SER A 624 22.12 -5.10 -23.05
CA SER A 624 20.89 -5.77 -22.60
C SER A 624 19.88 -4.75 -22.12
N LEU A 625 18.63 -4.89 -22.58
CA LEU A 625 17.50 -4.07 -22.14
C LEU A 625 16.75 -4.72 -20.96
N ARG A 626 17.12 -5.94 -20.56
CA ARG A 626 16.45 -6.72 -19.52
C ARG A 626 16.73 -6.10 -18.15
N SER A 627 15.68 -5.88 -17.35
CA SER A 627 15.89 -5.52 -15.96
C SER A 627 16.22 -6.77 -15.13
N LYS A 628 17.38 -6.83 -14.47
CA LYS A 628 17.78 -8.01 -13.67
C LYS A 628 16.86 -8.25 -12.48
N ILE A 629 16.30 -7.19 -11.90
CA ILE A 629 15.34 -7.26 -10.79
C ILE A 629 13.92 -7.09 -11.34
N LYS A 630 13.06 -8.07 -11.08
CA LYS A 630 11.64 -8.06 -11.42
C LYS A 630 10.81 -7.87 -10.17
N GLN A 631 9.88 -6.92 -10.15
CA GLN A 631 9.07 -6.65 -8.97
C GLN A 631 7.73 -7.39 -9.00
N VAL A 632 7.35 -7.97 -7.87
CA VAL A 632 6.02 -8.51 -7.59
C VAL A 632 5.38 -7.61 -6.52
N ALA A 633 4.37 -6.84 -6.92
CA ALA A 633 3.62 -5.93 -6.06
C ALA A 633 2.13 -6.30 -6.05
N SER A 634 1.34 -5.71 -5.15
CA SER A 634 -0.08 -6.03 -4.92
C SER A 634 -0.96 -5.99 -6.18
N GLY A 635 -0.65 -5.15 -7.16
CA GLY A 635 -1.38 -5.10 -8.43
C GLY A 635 -1.12 -6.28 -9.39
N ARG A 636 -0.04 -7.05 -9.19
CA ARG A 636 0.41 -8.14 -10.08
C ARG A 636 0.47 -7.76 -11.58
N PHE A 637 0.67 -6.48 -11.89
CA PHE A 637 0.71 -6.02 -13.27
C PHE A 637 1.89 -6.63 -14.02
N GLY A 638 1.61 -7.30 -15.14
CA GLY A 638 2.62 -7.92 -15.99
C GLY A 638 3.37 -9.11 -15.35
N VAL A 639 2.89 -9.64 -14.22
CA VAL A 639 3.54 -10.77 -13.53
C VAL A 639 3.07 -12.09 -14.13
N THR A 640 3.83 -12.59 -15.12
CA THR A 640 3.63 -13.89 -15.77
C THR A 640 4.76 -14.87 -15.44
N ALA A 641 4.59 -16.16 -15.72
CA ALA A 641 5.67 -17.14 -15.59
C ALA A 641 6.93 -16.72 -16.37
N GLU A 642 6.76 -16.19 -17.59
CA GLU A 642 7.86 -15.71 -18.43
C GLU A 642 8.59 -14.51 -17.82
N TYR A 643 7.83 -13.54 -17.32
CA TYR A 643 8.36 -12.39 -16.60
C TYR A 643 9.23 -12.83 -15.42
N LEU A 644 8.75 -13.77 -14.60
CA LEU A 644 9.47 -14.29 -13.43
C LEU A 644 10.72 -15.10 -13.80
N VAL A 645 10.65 -15.93 -14.85
CA VAL A 645 11.80 -16.73 -15.34
C VAL A 645 12.93 -15.85 -15.89
N SER A 646 12.61 -14.66 -16.39
CA SER A 646 13.61 -13.70 -16.91
C SER A 646 14.38 -12.93 -15.82
N ALA A 647 14.05 -13.13 -14.53
CA ALA A 647 14.67 -12.46 -13.40
C ALA A 647 15.99 -13.12 -12.95
N ASP A 648 16.95 -12.29 -12.53
CA ASP A 648 18.07 -12.73 -11.68
C ASP A 648 17.71 -12.55 -10.19
N GLN A 649 16.82 -11.59 -9.90
CA GLN A 649 16.24 -11.38 -8.57
C GLN A 649 14.77 -10.97 -8.71
N ILE A 650 13.91 -11.54 -7.87
CA ILE A 650 12.49 -11.18 -7.79
C ILE A 650 12.28 -10.40 -6.50
N GLN A 651 11.76 -9.18 -6.58
CA GLN A 651 11.51 -8.32 -5.43
C GLN A 651 10.02 -8.28 -5.06
N ILE A 652 9.66 -8.82 -3.91
CA ILE A 652 8.35 -8.63 -3.28
C ILE A 652 8.32 -7.22 -2.69
N LYS A 653 7.41 -6.38 -3.17
CA LYS A 653 7.24 -5.01 -2.70
C LYS A 653 6.18 -4.95 -1.61
N MET A 654 6.58 -5.03 -0.34
CA MET A 654 5.65 -4.82 0.77
C MET A 654 5.23 -3.35 0.88
N ALA A 655 6.20 -2.44 0.77
CA ALA A 655 5.95 -1.01 0.88
C ALA A 655 6.97 -0.17 0.09
N GLN A 656 6.73 1.14 0.01
CA GLN A 656 7.69 2.13 -0.49
C GLN A 656 7.68 3.37 0.42
N GLY A 657 8.84 4.02 0.59
CA GLY A 657 9.00 5.11 1.54
C GLY A 657 8.03 6.29 1.37
N ALA A 658 7.67 6.64 0.13
CA ALA A 658 6.77 7.77 -0.14
C ALA A 658 5.29 7.54 0.26
N LYS A 659 4.89 6.27 0.43
CA LYS A 659 3.51 5.85 0.73
C LYS A 659 3.46 4.43 1.27
N PRO A 660 4.04 4.19 2.45
CA PRO A 660 3.93 2.89 3.09
C PRO A 660 2.50 2.67 3.58
N GLY A 661 2.08 1.39 3.62
CA GLY A 661 0.69 1.00 3.93
C GLY A 661 -0.32 1.30 2.81
N GLU A 662 0.12 1.67 1.60
CA GLU A 662 -0.74 2.02 0.46
C GLU A 662 -0.28 1.37 -0.85
N GLY A 663 -1.19 1.29 -1.82
CA GLY A 663 -0.93 0.74 -3.15
C GLY A 663 -0.25 1.70 -4.13
N GLY A 664 0.37 1.12 -5.18
CA GLY A 664 0.84 1.86 -6.35
C GLY A 664 -0.29 2.65 -7.03
N GLN A 665 0.02 3.83 -7.57
CA GLN A 665 -0.95 4.69 -8.26
C GLN A 665 -0.39 5.10 -9.62
N LEU A 666 -1.16 4.89 -10.67
CA LEU A 666 -0.88 5.39 -12.01
C LEU A 666 -2.13 6.10 -12.56
N PRO A 667 -2.11 7.43 -12.72
CA PRO A 667 -3.23 8.19 -13.28
C PRO A 667 -3.61 7.71 -14.68
N GLY A 668 -4.92 7.74 -14.99
CA GLY A 668 -5.47 7.20 -16.25
C GLY A 668 -4.88 7.83 -17.51
N GLY A 669 -4.59 9.13 -17.48
CA GLY A 669 -3.90 9.83 -18.59
C GLY A 669 -2.47 9.33 -18.88
N LYS A 670 -1.91 8.46 -18.03
CA LYS A 670 -0.61 7.79 -18.25
C LYS A 670 -0.78 6.32 -18.65
N VAL A 671 -2.00 5.79 -18.73
CA VAL A 671 -2.26 4.43 -19.18
C VAL A 671 -2.50 4.47 -20.69
N SER A 672 -1.43 4.64 -21.45
CA SER A 672 -1.46 4.55 -22.92
C SER A 672 -1.78 3.12 -23.37
N GLU A 673 -2.05 2.90 -24.66
CA GLU A 673 -2.25 1.56 -25.22
C GLU A 673 -1.09 0.61 -24.88
N TYR A 674 0.15 1.10 -24.98
CA TYR A 674 1.35 0.33 -24.64
C TYR A 674 1.40 -0.04 -23.14
N ILE A 675 1.05 0.89 -22.26
CA ILE A 675 1.00 0.60 -20.81
C ILE A 675 -0.16 -0.35 -20.48
N GLY A 676 -1.32 -0.20 -21.12
CA GLY A 676 -2.45 -1.12 -20.98
C GLY A 676 -2.09 -2.55 -21.40
N PHE A 677 -1.38 -2.70 -22.52
CA PHE A 677 -0.83 -3.97 -22.98
C PHE A 677 0.09 -4.63 -21.93
N LEU A 678 1.09 -3.89 -21.44
CA LEU A 678 2.06 -4.43 -20.47
C LEU A 678 1.43 -4.87 -19.15
N ARG A 679 0.38 -4.17 -18.73
CA ARG A 679 -0.28 -4.39 -17.44
C ARG A 679 -1.50 -5.29 -17.53
N TYR A 680 -1.86 -5.76 -18.73
CA TYR A 680 -3.12 -6.47 -18.98
C TYR A 680 -4.31 -5.72 -18.40
N SER A 681 -4.37 -4.42 -18.71
CA SER A 681 -5.37 -3.47 -18.23
C SER A 681 -5.98 -2.66 -19.37
N VAL A 682 -7.02 -1.90 -19.05
CA VAL A 682 -7.76 -1.08 -20.03
C VAL A 682 -7.04 0.26 -20.24
N PRO A 683 -6.73 0.67 -21.49
CA PRO A 683 -6.17 1.99 -21.78
C PRO A 683 -7.05 3.14 -21.26
N GLY A 684 -6.42 4.23 -20.80
CA GLY A 684 -7.10 5.43 -20.27
C GLY A 684 -7.64 5.30 -18.84
N VAL A 685 -7.72 4.09 -18.28
CA VAL A 685 -8.28 3.85 -16.94
C VAL A 685 -7.19 3.95 -15.87
N GLY A 686 -7.44 4.75 -14.83
CA GLY A 686 -6.50 4.89 -13.71
C GLY A 686 -6.30 3.58 -12.95
N LEU A 687 -5.05 3.27 -12.59
CA LEU A 687 -4.69 2.06 -11.87
C LEU A 687 -4.27 2.40 -10.43
N ILE A 688 -5.12 2.06 -9.48
CA ILE A 688 -4.81 2.09 -8.05
C ILE A 688 -4.70 0.64 -7.60
N SER A 689 -3.51 0.24 -7.16
CA SER A 689 -3.28 -1.12 -6.67
C SER A 689 -3.91 -1.27 -5.28
N PRO A 690 -4.30 -2.48 -4.88
CA PRO A 690 -4.68 -2.74 -3.49
C PRO A 690 -3.52 -2.34 -2.55
N PRO A 691 -3.78 -1.80 -1.35
CA PRO A 691 -2.74 -1.62 -0.35
C PRO A 691 -2.04 -2.93 0.05
N PRO A 692 -2.77 -4.02 0.38
CA PRO A 692 -2.12 -5.27 0.73
C PRO A 692 -1.82 -6.13 -0.50
N HIS A 693 -0.85 -7.01 -0.34
CA HIS A 693 -0.81 -8.23 -1.14
C HIS A 693 -1.92 -9.15 -0.61
N HIS A 694 -2.91 -9.51 -1.43
CA HIS A 694 -4.02 -10.38 -0.98
C HIS A 694 -3.60 -11.84 -0.72
N ASP A 695 -2.34 -12.17 -1.00
CA ASP A 695 -1.65 -13.41 -0.67
C ASP A 695 -0.57 -13.24 0.41
N ILE A 696 -0.58 -12.13 1.15
CA ILE A 696 0.28 -11.88 2.32
C ILE A 696 -0.53 -11.18 3.41
N TYR A 697 -1.15 -11.96 4.30
CA TYR A 697 -1.85 -11.43 5.48
C TYR A 697 -1.12 -11.72 6.79
N SER A 698 0.03 -12.39 6.71
CA SER A 698 0.87 -12.80 7.82
C SER A 698 2.26 -13.21 7.33
N ILE A 699 3.18 -13.51 8.26
CA ILE A 699 4.55 -13.92 7.93
C ILE A 699 4.60 -15.28 7.21
N GLU A 700 3.71 -16.21 7.56
CA GLU A 700 3.60 -17.51 6.90
C GLU A 700 3.11 -17.39 5.46
N ASP A 701 2.24 -16.41 5.17
CA ASP A 701 1.78 -16.13 3.80
C ASP A 701 2.92 -15.50 2.97
N LEU A 702 3.75 -14.64 3.56
CA LEU A 702 4.98 -14.17 2.91
C LEU A 702 5.92 -15.34 2.58
N ALA A 703 6.11 -16.26 3.54
CA ALA A 703 6.91 -17.47 3.31
C ALA A 703 6.34 -18.32 2.18
N GLN A 704 5.01 -18.39 2.05
CA GLN A 704 4.35 -19.06 0.93
C GLN A 704 4.64 -18.35 -0.41
N LEU A 705 4.55 -17.02 -0.49
CA LEU A 705 4.89 -16.30 -1.72
C LEU A 705 6.37 -16.44 -2.10
N ILE A 706 7.29 -16.39 -1.12
CA ILE A 706 8.72 -16.65 -1.36
C ILE A 706 8.90 -18.05 -1.97
N HIS A 707 8.22 -19.05 -1.39
CA HIS A 707 8.23 -20.42 -1.91
C HIS A 707 7.66 -20.50 -3.33
N ASP A 708 6.56 -19.81 -3.62
CA ASP A 708 5.95 -19.80 -4.95
C ASP A 708 6.92 -19.27 -6.01
N LEU A 709 7.53 -18.12 -5.74
CA LEU A 709 8.44 -17.44 -6.66
C LEU A 709 9.73 -18.26 -6.89
N LYS A 710 10.25 -18.91 -5.84
CA LYS A 710 11.41 -19.82 -5.96
C LYS A 710 11.08 -21.11 -6.70
N ASN A 711 9.85 -21.61 -6.63
CA ASN A 711 9.45 -22.75 -7.46
C ASN A 711 9.39 -22.35 -8.93
N VAL A 712 8.78 -21.20 -9.28
CA VAL A 712 8.75 -20.74 -10.69
C VAL A 712 10.16 -20.47 -11.24
N ASN A 713 11.03 -19.82 -10.45
CA ASN A 713 12.39 -19.56 -10.86
C ASN A 713 13.39 -19.85 -9.73
N GLY A 714 13.86 -21.09 -9.68
CA GLY A 714 14.83 -21.54 -8.66
C GLY A 714 16.19 -20.86 -8.72
N ARG A 715 16.50 -20.13 -9.80
CA ARG A 715 17.78 -19.42 -10.01
C ARG A 715 17.76 -17.99 -9.50
N ALA A 716 16.58 -17.38 -9.37
CA ALA A 716 16.47 -15.99 -8.93
C ALA A 716 16.58 -15.87 -7.41
N GLY A 717 17.25 -14.82 -6.91
CA GLY A 717 17.18 -14.45 -5.50
C GLY A 717 15.81 -13.83 -5.15
N ILE A 718 15.26 -14.04 -3.96
CA ILE A 718 14.06 -13.33 -3.50
C ILE A 718 14.43 -12.16 -2.60
N SER A 719 14.02 -10.97 -3.01
CA SER A 719 14.19 -9.72 -2.28
C SER A 719 12.86 -9.29 -1.67
N VAL A 720 12.85 -8.84 -0.42
CA VAL A 720 11.66 -8.26 0.22
C VAL A 720 11.95 -6.79 0.53
N LYS A 721 11.16 -5.88 -0.06
CA LYS A 721 11.30 -4.45 0.14
C LYS A 721 10.39 -3.96 1.27
N LEU A 722 11.02 -3.59 2.37
CA LEU A 722 10.43 -3.01 3.58
C LEU A 722 10.69 -1.50 3.62
N VAL A 723 9.95 -0.80 4.47
CA VAL A 723 10.16 0.62 4.76
C VAL A 723 10.57 0.78 6.20
N SER A 724 11.50 1.70 6.44
CA SER A 724 11.99 2.01 7.79
C SER A 724 10.88 2.55 8.67
N GLU A 725 10.71 1.92 9.81
CA GLU A 725 9.93 2.32 10.98
C GLU A 725 10.44 1.52 12.17
N VAL A 726 10.16 1.97 13.39
CA VAL A 726 10.43 1.18 14.60
C VAL A 726 9.80 -0.22 14.51
N GLY A 727 10.58 -1.25 14.85
CA GLY A 727 10.13 -2.65 14.80
C GLY A 727 10.48 -3.37 13.49
N VAL A 728 10.98 -2.65 12.47
CA VAL A 728 11.41 -3.24 11.20
C VAL A 728 12.49 -4.30 11.38
N GLY A 729 13.31 -4.24 12.44
CA GLY A 729 14.32 -5.26 12.73
C GLY A 729 13.71 -6.61 13.08
N THR A 730 12.60 -6.61 13.83
CA THR A 730 11.83 -7.82 14.15
C THR A 730 11.22 -8.42 12.89
N ILE A 731 10.67 -7.56 12.02
CA ILE A 731 10.10 -7.96 10.73
C ILE A 731 11.20 -8.55 9.83
N ALA A 732 12.37 -7.92 9.75
CA ALA A 732 13.51 -8.41 8.99
C ALA A 732 13.97 -9.79 9.46
N ALA A 733 13.97 -10.06 10.77
CA ALA A 733 14.25 -11.40 11.30
C ALA A 733 13.20 -12.43 10.88
N GLY A 734 11.91 -12.05 10.90
CA GLY A 734 10.82 -12.88 10.36
C GLY A 734 11.01 -13.18 8.87
N VAL A 735 11.31 -12.15 8.07
CA VAL A 735 11.55 -12.25 6.62
C VAL A 735 12.74 -13.17 6.30
N ALA A 736 13.83 -13.09 7.06
CA ALA A 736 14.96 -14.02 6.92
C ALA A 736 14.55 -15.47 7.27
N LYS A 737 13.76 -15.68 8.33
CA LYS A 737 13.20 -17.01 8.67
C LYS A 737 12.24 -17.54 7.61
N ALA A 738 11.50 -16.65 6.93
CA ALA A 738 10.65 -16.92 5.78
C ALA A 738 11.43 -17.21 4.49
N LYS A 739 12.77 -17.29 4.56
CA LYS A 739 13.69 -17.65 3.47
C LYS A 739 13.86 -16.58 2.39
N ALA A 740 13.69 -15.29 2.68
CA ALA A 740 14.14 -14.25 1.75
C ALA A 740 15.68 -14.28 1.64
N ASP A 741 16.23 -14.09 0.45
CA ASP A 741 17.69 -14.03 0.22
C ASP A 741 18.23 -12.60 0.40
N HIS A 742 17.33 -11.61 0.31
CA HIS A 742 17.68 -10.21 0.28
C HIS A 742 16.56 -9.36 0.94
N ILE A 743 16.95 -8.33 1.67
CA ILE A 743 16.04 -7.40 2.36
C ILE A 743 16.42 -5.98 1.95
N VAL A 744 15.47 -5.19 1.48
CA VAL A 744 15.66 -3.74 1.26
C VAL A 744 15.04 -3.00 2.43
N ILE A 745 15.79 -2.10 3.06
CA ILE A 745 15.28 -1.10 4.00
C ILE A 745 15.22 0.23 3.27
N ALA A 746 14.00 0.67 2.93
CA ALA A 746 13.78 1.94 2.25
C ALA A 746 13.41 3.06 3.24
N GLY A 747 14.06 4.21 3.13
CA GLY A 747 13.74 5.40 3.92
C GLY A 747 12.49 6.13 3.44
N HIS A 748 11.86 6.87 4.35
CA HIS A 748 10.67 7.73 4.10
C HIS A 748 10.84 8.73 2.95
N ASP A 749 12.09 9.07 2.62
CA ASP A 749 12.48 10.09 1.66
C ASP A 749 12.47 9.58 0.22
N GLY A 750 12.24 8.28 0.00
CA GLY A 750 12.15 7.65 -1.32
C GLY A 750 11.17 8.34 -2.28
N GLY A 751 11.48 8.31 -3.58
CA GLY A 751 10.67 8.97 -4.61
C GLY A 751 9.37 8.21 -4.99
N THR A 752 8.43 8.93 -5.61
CA THR A 752 7.21 8.35 -6.20
C THR A 752 6.74 9.13 -7.43
N GLY A 753 6.09 8.45 -8.38
CA GLY A 753 5.44 9.10 -9.51
C GLY A 753 4.11 9.78 -9.15
N ALA A 754 3.40 9.24 -8.16
CA ALA A 754 2.11 9.75 -7.66
C ALA A 754 1.83 9.21 -6.25
N SER A 755 1.51 10.10 -5.32
CA SER A 755 1.14 9.75 -3.94
C SER A 755 0.42 10.91 -3.25
N PRO A 756 -0.48 10.65 -2.29
CA PRO A 756 -0.99 11.70 -1.42
C PRO A 756 0.14 12.46 -0.72
N TRP A 757 -0.03 13.77 -0.54
CA TRP A 757 0.98 14.61 0.13
C TRP A 757 1.22 14.20 1.59
N SER A 758 0.14 13.82 2.29
CA SER A 758 0.22 13.39 3.68
C SER A 758 1.16 12.20 3.88
N SER A 759 1.14 11.24 2.94
CA SER A 759 2.00 10.07 2.98
C SER A 759 3.45 10.40 2.65
N ILE A 760 3.71 11.26 1.65
CA ILE A 760 5.08 11.69 1.29
C ILE A 760 5.75 12.36 2.49
N LYS A 761 5.01 13.17 3.26
CA LYS A 761 5.57 14.00 4.34
C LYS A 761 5.63 13.30 5.69
N HIS A 762 4.67 12.42 5.98
CA HIS A 762 4.41 12.01 7.36
C HIS A 762 4.46 10.50 7.61
N ALA A 763 4.75 9.65 6.63
CA ALA A 763 4.76 8.19 6.82
C ALA A 763 6.17 7.59 6.66
N GLY A 764 6.55 6.69 7.57
CA GLY A 764 7.89 6.08 7.63
C GLY A 764 8.97 6.99 8.20
N THR A 765 10.15 6.39 8.43
CA THR A 765 11.30 7.04 9.07
C THR A 765 12.57 7.03 8.19
N PRO A 766 13.63 7.78 8.57
CA PRO A 766 14.91 7.75 7.87
C PRO A 766 15.52 6.35 7.85
N TRP A 767 16.10 5.95 6.71
CA TRP A 767 16.67 4.61 6.55
C TRP A 767 17.81 4.33 7.50
N GLU A 768 18.50 5.35 8.01
CA GLU A 768 19.58 5.21 9.00
C GLU A 768 19.09 4.48 10.26
N LEU A 769 17.85 4.73 10.67
CA LEU A 769 17.24 4.12 11.86
C LEU A 769 16.87 2.66 11.59
N GLY A 770 16.08 2.41 10.56
CA GLY A 770 15.63 1.05 10.23
C GLY A 770 16.76 0.13 9.78
N LEU A 771 17.79 0.66 9.10
CA LEU A 771 18.94 -0.12 8.66
C LEU A 771 19.77 -0.59 9.86
N ALA A 772 20.04 0.30 10.81
CA ALA A 772 20.73 -0.04 12.04
C ALA A 772 19.93 -1.07 12.85
N GLU A 773 18.62 -0.86 13.02
CA GLU A 773 17.75 -1.81 13.74
C GLU A 773 17.72 -3.19 13.08
N ALA A 774 17.62 -3.25 11.76
CA ALA A 774 17.66 -4.50 11.00
C ALA A 774 19.01 -5.21 11.13
N GLN A 775 20.13 -4.48 10.99
CA GLN A 775 21.47 -5.01 11.17
C GLN A 775 21.64 -5.60 12.57
N GLN A 776 21.29 -4.84 13.60
CA GLN A 776 21.44 -5.25 15.00
C GLN A 776 20.60 -6.50 15.30
N THR A 777 19.32 -6.49 14.91
CA THR A 777 18.39 -7.60 15.19
C THR A 777 18.77 -8.87 14.45
N LEU A 778 19.17 -8.78 13.17
CA LEU A 778 19.61 -9.93 12.38
C LEU A 778 20.89 -10.56 12.95
N VAL A 779 21.83 -9.76 13.45
CA VAL A 779 23.05 -10.24 14.09
C VAL A 779 22.74 -10.94 15.42
N LEU A 780 21.93 -10.31 16.28
CA LEU A 780 21.50 -10.88 17.56
C LEU A 780 20.80 -12.25 17.39
N ASN A 781 20.05 -12.41 16.29
CA ASN A 781 19.34 -13.65 15.98
C ASN A 781 20.16 -14.66 15.15
N ARG A 782 21.43 -14.37 14.82
CA ARG A 782 22.29 -15.20 13.96
C ARG A 782 21.67 -15.48 12.58
N LEU A 783 20.98 -14.50 12.03
CA LEU A 783 20.32 -14.54 10.72
C LEU A 783 21.05 -13.69 9.68
N ARG A 784 21.90 -12.74 10.10
CA ARG A 784 22.56 -11.77 9.20
C ARG A 784 23.42 -12.42 8.10
N GLY A 785 24.03 -13.57 8.38
CA GLY A 785 24.83 -14.32 7.40
C GLY A 785 24.03 -14.81 6.17
N ARG A 786 22.73 -15.03 6.33
CA ARG A 786 21.84 -15.67 5.34
C ARG A 786 21.21 -14.71 4.33
N VAL A 787 21.27 -13.40 4.60
CA VAL A 787 20.53 -12.40 3.83
C VAL A 787 21.43 -11.23 3.46
N ARG A 788 21.33 -10.76 2.21
CA ARG A 788 21.87 -9.46 1.81
C ARG A 788 20.93 -8.35 2.27
N VAL A 789 21.49 -7.25 2.76
CA VAL A 789 20.71 -6.08 3.18
C VAL A 789 21.04 -4.92 2.25
N GLN A 790 20.02 -4.32 1.64
CA GLN A 790 20.15 -3.14 0.80
C GLN A 790 19.54 -1.92 1.49
N ALA A 791 20.24 -0.78 1.40
CA ALA A 791 19.69 0.51 1.81
C ALA A 791 19.17 1.29 0.58
N ASP A 792 17.97 1.86 0.68
CA ASP A 792 17.32 2.69 -0.34
C ASP A 792 16.70 3.92 0.37
N GLY A 793 16.49 5.02 -0.35
CA GLY A 793 16.03 6.29 0.24
C GLY A 793 17.02 7.41 0.00
N GLN A 794 16.82 8.13 -1.11
CA GLN A 794 17.61 9.29 -1.50
C GLN A 794 19.14 9.17 -1.35
N MET A 795 19.69 7.99 -1.66
CA MET A 795 21.12 7.81 -1.88
C MET A 795 21.57 8.67 -3.07
N LYS A 796 22.62 9.47 -2.89
CA LYS A 796 23.09 10.47 -3.88
C LYS A 796 24.60 10.47 -4.09
N THR A 797 25.38 10.17 -3.06
CA THR A 797 26.85 10.32 -3.07
C THR A 797 27.58 9.06 -2.61
N GLY A 798 28.86 8.97 -2.89
CA GLY A 798 29.72 7.91 -2.35
C GLY A 798 29.78 7.93 -0.82
N ARG A 799 29.63 9.12 -0.21
CA ARG A 799 29.47 9.24 1.24
C ARG A 799 28.23 8.52 1.77
N ASP A 800 27.07 8.66 1.12
CA ASP A 800 25.85 7.95 1.52
C ASP A 800 26.07 6.43 1.50
N VAL A 801 26.75 5.93 0.45
CA VAL A 801 27.10 4.51 0.29
C VAL A 801 27.96 4.00 1.44
N VAL A 802 29.04 4.72 1.78
CA VAL A 802 29.94 4.30 2.87
C VAL A 802 29.22 4.33 4.22
N ILE A 803 28.40 5.35 4.51
CA ILE A 803 27.60 5.37 5.75
C ILE A 803 26.64 4.19 5.80
N GLY A 804 25.92 3.91 4.72
CA GLY A 804 25.02 2.77 4.65
C GLY A 804 25.75 1.44 4.87
N ALA A 805 26.97 1.28 4.32
CA ALA A 805 27.80 0.10 4.58
C ALA A 805 28.16 -0.03 6.06
N LEU A 806 28.66 1.04 6.68
CA LEU A 806 29.03 1.06 8.10
C LEU A 806 27.84 0.73 9.02
N LEU A 807 26.62 1.13 8.64
CA LEU A 807 25.38 0.78 9.34
C LEU A 807 24.85 -0.63 9.03
N GLY A 808 25.37 -1.32 8.02
CA GLY A 808 25.11 -2.74 7.78
C GLY A 808 24.67 -3.15 6.38
N ALA A 809 24.57 -2.22 5.41
CA ALA A 809 24.15 -2.54 4.05
C ALA A 809 25.25 -3.23 3.21
N ASP A 810 24.88 -4.28 2.48
CA ASP A 810 25.70 -4.92 1.45
C ASP A 810 25.55 -4.26 0.07
N GLU A 811 24.38 -3.68 -0.20
CA GLU A 811 23.95 -3.11 -1.50
C GLU A 811 23.19 -1.78 -1.35
N PHE A 812 23.07 -1.01 -2.43
CA PHE A 812 22.56 0.37 -2.40
C PHE A 812 21.59 0.68 -3.56
N GLY A 813 20.40 1.19 -3.21
CA GLY A 813 19.35 1.58 -4.16
C GLY A 813 19.38 3.07 -4.50
N PHE A 814 19.33 3.39 -5.80
CA PHE A 814 19.31 4.76 -6.31
C PHE A 814 18.14 5.00 -7.25
N ALA A 815 17.25 5.93 -6.92
CA ALA A 815 16.09 6.26 -7.76
C ALA A 815 16.19 7.68 -8.35
N THR A 816 16.09 8.71 -7.51
CA THR A 816 16.00 10.09 -8.00
C THR A 816 17.28 10.60 -8.65
N ALA A 817 18.46 10.32 -8.08
CA ALA A 817 19.72 10.80 -8.62
C ALA A 817 20.01 10.31 -10.06
N PRO A 818 19.85 9.02 -10.41
CA PRO A 818 20.00 8.60 -11.80
C PRO A 818 18.93 9.21 -12.73
N LEU A 819 17.69 9.44 -12.28
CA LEU A 819 16.71 10.20 -13.08
C LEU A 819 17.14 11.66 -13.31
N VAL A 820 17.79 12.29 -12.32
CA VAL A 820 18.37 13.64 -12.48
C VAL A 820 19.52 13.61 -13.49
N ALA A 821 20.40 12.61 -13.43
CA ALA A 821 21.46 12.40 -14.43
C ALA A 821 20.91 12.21 -15.86
N GLU A 822 19.74 11.56 -16.00
CA GLU A 822 19.04 11.43 -17.28
C GLU A 822 18.37 12.74 -17.76
N GLY A 823 18.10 13.69 -16.86
CA GLY A 823 17.58 15.01 -17.22
C GLY A 823 16.44 15.53 -16.35
N CYS A 824 16.01 14.82 -15.31
CA CYS A 824 14.99 15.32 -14.39
C CYS A 824 15.42 16.64 -13.73
N ILE A 825 14.52 17.64 -13.77
CA ILE A 825 14.71 18.98 -13.19
C ILE A 825 13.91 19.21 -11.90
N MET A 826 13.43 18.14 -11.26
CA MET A 826 12.68 18.20 -9.98
C MET A 826 11.43 19.10 -9.98
N MET A 827 10.69 19.16 -11.09
CA MET A 827 9.46 19.96 -11.21
C MET A 827 8.27 19.42 -10.38
N ARG A 828 8.33 18.16 -9.92
CA ARG A 828 7.28 17.47 -9.11
C ARG A 828 5.89 17.39 -9.76
N LYS A 829 5.83 17.33 -11.09
CA LYS A 829 4.60 17.14 -11.89
C LYS A 829 4.49 15.73 -12.50
N CYS A 830 5.15 14.73 -11.91
CA CYS A 830 5.23 13.37 -12.48
C CYS A 830 3.85 12.71 -12.61
N HIS A 831 2.93 13.04 -11.70
CA HIS A 831 1.55 12.54 -11.66
C HIS A 831 0.65 13.19 -12.73
N LEU A 832 0.99 14.39 -13.21
CA LEU A 832 0.17 15.16 -14.16
C LEU A 832 0.41 14.80 -15.64
N ASN A 833 1.31 13.86 -15.92
CA ASN A 833 1.74 13.51 -17.29
C ASN A 833 2.42 14.66 -18.07
N THR A 834 2.80 15.75 -17.41
CA THR A 834 3.31 16.97 -18.06
C THR A 834 4.82 17.20 -17.83
N CYS A 835 5.61 16.12 -17.78
CA CYS A 835 7.05 16.22 -17.57
C CYS A 835 7.72 16.97 -18.74
N PRO A 836 8.40 18.11 -18.52
CA PRO A 836 8.91 18.95 -19.60
C PRO A 836 10.13 18.37 -20.32
N VAL A 837 10.75 17.34 -19.74
CA VAL A 837 12.02 16.72 -20.18
C VAL A 837 11.88 15.25 -20.57
N GLY A 838 10.63 14.77 -20.76
CA GLY A 838 10.37 13.42 -21.26
C GLY A 838 10.69 12.26 -20.30
N VAL A 839 10.99 12.53 -19.02
CA VAL A 839 11.33 11.48 -18.03
C VAL A 839 10.08 10.81 -17.45
N ALA A 840 9.14 11.58 -16.89
CA ALA A 840 8.00 11.06 -16.12
C ALA A 840 6.65 11.31 -16.81
N THR A 841 6.56 10.97 -18.09
CA THR A 841 5.38 11.20 -18.95
C THR A 841 5.22 10.08 -19.99
N GLN A 842 3.97 9.81 -20.37
CA GLN A 842 3.59 8.93 -21.47
C GLN A 842 3.13 9.71 -22.72
N ASP A 843 3.07 11.04 -22.64
CA ASP A 843 2.79 11.90 -23.79
C ASP A 843 3.95 11.81 -24.81
N PRO A 844 3.69 11.39 -26.06
CA PRO A 844 4.74 11.21 -27.06
C PRO A 844 5.47 12.52 -27.43
N VAL A 845 4.78 13.66 -27.43
CA VAL A 845 5.37 14.99 -27.72
C VAL A 845 6.34 15.38 -26.62
N LEU A 846 6.01 15.10 -25.37
CA LEU A 846 6.89 15.37 -24.24
C LEU A 846 8.02 14.35 -24.13
N ARG A 847 7.77 13.08 -24.45
CA ARG A 847 8.81 12.02 -24.50
C ARG A 847 9.87 12.27 -25.56
N ALA A 848 9.51 12.87 -26.69
CA ALA A 848 10.46 13.29 -27.72
C ALA A 848 11.52 14.30 -27.20
N LYS A 849 11.26 14.96 -26.05
CA LYS A 849 12.22 15.86 -25.39
C LYS A 849 13.22 15.14 -24.48
N PHE A 850 13.12 13.82 -24.34
CA PHE A 850 14.06 13.04 -23.53
C PHE A 850 15.45 13.03 -24.16
N ALA A 851 16.44 13.48 -23.41
CA ALA A 851 17.84 13.59 -23.84
C ALA A 851 18.81 12.74 -23.02
N GLY A 852 18.28 11.88 -22.14
CA GLY A 852 19.09 10.94 -21.35
C GLY A 852 19.75 9.90 -22.24
N ARG A 853 20.95 9.47 -21.83
CA ARG A 853 21.75 8.45 -22.50
C ARG A 853 22.33 7.49 -21.46
N PRO A 854 22.52 6.19 -21.77
CA PRO A 854 23.06 5.24 -20.81
C PRO A 854 24.40 5.70 -20.21
N GLU A 855 25.25 6.35 -21.01
CA GLU A 855 26.56 6.89 -20.62
C GLU A 855 26.46 7.89 -19.45
N HIS A 856 25.41 8.70 -19.40
CA HIS A 856 25.23 9.67 -18.30
C HIS A 856 25.04 8.96 -16.95
N VAL A 857 24.25 7.88 -16.96
CA VAL A 857 23.97 7.07 -15.77
C VAL A 857 25.20 6.25 -15.38
N VAL A 858 25.91 5.68 -16.36
CA VAL A 858 27.19 4.99 -16.17
C VAL A 858 28.20 5.91 -15.47
N ASN A 859 28.42 7.12 -16.01
CA ASN A 859 29.34 8.11 -15.45
C ASN A 859 28.98 8.44 -14.00
N TYR A 860 27.71 8.72 -13.71
CA TYR A 860 27.25 9.02 -12.37
C TYR A 860 27.59 7.90 -11.37
N PHE A 861 27.31 6.63 -11.71
CA PHE A 861 27.60 5.52 -10.80
C PHE A 861 29.10 5.29 -10.59
N PHE A 862 29.91 5.47 -11.63
CA PHE A 862 31.37 5.42 -11.48
C PHE A 862 31.90 6.56 -10.60
N PHE A 863 31.32 7.76 -10.67
CA PHE A 863 31.70 8.85 -9.78
C PHE A 863 31.34 8.57 -8.32
N VAL A 864 30.14 8.03 -8.06
CA VAL A 864 29.73 7.60 -6.72
C VAL A 864 30.68 6.54 -6.17
N ALA A 865 31.03 5.54 -6.98
CA ALA A 865 31.97 4.49 -6.59
C ALA A 865 33.38 5.03 -6.33
N GLU A 866 33.86 5.98 -7.14
CA GLU A 866 35.17 6.59 -6.96
C GLU A 866 35.24 7.46 -5.70
N GLU A 867 34.18 8.22 -5.38
CA GLU A 867 34.08 8.92 -4.09
C GLU A 867 34.09 7.91 -2.92
N ALA A 868 33.38 6.79 -3.02
CA ALA A 868 33.40 5.75 -2.00
C ALA A 868 34.81 5.16 -1.81
N ARG A 869 35.56 4.92 -2.90
CA ARG A 869 36.96 4.45 -2.83
C ARG A 869 37.88 5.43 -2.12
N GLN A 870 37.71 6.73 -2.38
CA GLN A 870 38.49 7.77 -1.71
C GLN A 870 38.24 7.78 -0.20
N ILE A 871 36.99 7.60 0.22
CA ILE A 871 36.64 7.51 1.64
C ILE A 871 37.19 6.21 2.26
N MET A 872 37.08 5.08 1.55
CA MET A 872 37.66 3.80 1.99
C MET A 872 39.18 3.88 2.17
N ALA A 873 39.88 4.51 1.23
CA ALA A 873 41.33 4.75 1.32
C ALA A 873 41.69 5.56 2.57
N GLN A 874 40.94 6.63 2.86
CA GLN A 874 41.13 7.45 4.07
C GLN A 874 40.83 6.68 5.37
N LEU A 875 39.89 5.74 5.34
CA LEU A 875 39.57 4.85 6.47
C LEU A 875 40.56 3.68 6.62
N GLY A 876 41.47 3.49 5.66
CA GLY A 876 42.41 2.37 5.65
C GLY A 876 41.80 1.03 5.24
N ILE A 877 40.69 1.05 4.49
CA ILE A 877 39.91 -0.13 4.11
C ILE A 877 40.14 -0.46 2.64
N ARG A 878 40.54 -1.71 2.35
CA ARG A 878 40.86 -2.14 0.98
C ARG A 878 39.69 -2.82 0.29
N LYS A 879 38.85 -3.51 1.06
CA LYS A 879 37.66 -4.22 0.57
C LYS A 879 36.40 -3.65 1.20
N PHE A 880 35.38 -3.42 0.39
CA PHE A 880 34.07 -2.89 0.74
C PHE A 880 33.39 -3.76 1.79
N ASP A 881 33.57 -5.09 1.71
CA ASP A 881 33.06 -6.03 2.72
C ASP A 881 33.57 -5.76 4.14
N GLU A 882 34.73 -5.09 4.30
CA GLU A 882 35.30 -4.72 5.59
C GLU A 882 34.59 -3.49 6.21
N LEU A 883 33.82 -2.72 5.43
CA LEU A 883 32.97 -1.64 5.95
C LEU A 883 31.74 -2.18 6.66
N ILE A 884 31.21 -3.32 6.23
CA ILE A 884 29.84 -3.71 6.51
C ILE A 884 29.63 -3.94 8.02
N GLY A 885 28.77 -3.12 8.64
CA GLY A 885 28.47 -3.19 10.08
C GLY A 885 29.57 -2.63 11.00
N ARG A 886 30.52 -1.86 10.47
CA ARG A 886 31.57 -1.14 11.22
C ARG A 886 31.12 0.23 11.71
N ALA A 887 29.97 0.30 12.36
CA ALA A 887 29.45 1.55 12.94
C ALA A 887 30.40 2.21 13.96
N ASP A 888 31.41 1.49 14.45
CA ASP A 888 32.48 2.03 15.29
C ASP A 888 33.33 3.11 14.59
N LEU A 889 33.37 3.10 13.24
CA LEU A 889 34.06 4.10 12.42
C LEU A 889 33.24 5.36 12.17
N LEU A 890 32.01 5.43 12.70
CA LEU A 890 31.18 6.63 12.71
C LEU A 890 31.33 7.36 14.05
N ASP A 891 31.24 8.67 13.98
CA ASP A 891 31.04 9.57 15.13
C ASP A 891 29.95 10.60 14.81
N THR A 892 29.58 11.40 15.80
CA THR A 892 28.74 12.57 15.63
C THR A 892 29.59 13.81 15.41
N ARG A 893 29.20 14.69 14.48
CA ARG A 893 29.90 15.96 14.23
C ARG A 893 30.05 16.77 15.51
N LYS A 894 31.28 17.24 15.76
CA LYS A 894 31.56 18.16 16.87
C LYS A 894 30.99 19.55 16.60
N GLY A 895 30.45 20.20 17.64
CA GLY A 895 30.02 21.60 17.56
C GLY A 895 28.73 21.83 16.76
N ILE A 896 27.72 20.97 16.87
CA ILE A 896 26.39 21.17 16.29
C ILE A 896 25.82 22.52 16.78
N THR A 897 25.83 23.53 15.91
CA THR A 897 25.41 24.90 16.24
C THR A 897 23.89 25.02 16.32
N HIS A 898 23.17 24.22 15.52
CA HIS A 898 21.72 24.25 15.41
C HIS A 898 21.03 23.86 16.73
N TRP A 899 20.25 24.78 17.28
CA TRP A 899 19.70 24.69 18.63
C TRP A 899 18.78 23.48 18.84
N LYS A 900 17.93 23.11 17.85
CA LYS A 900 17.05 21.93 17.93
C LYS A 900 17.80 20.60 17.85
N ALA A 901 19.00 20.58 17.26
CA ALA A 901 19.77 19.36 17.03
C ALA A 901 20.67 18.97 18.22
N ARG A 902 20.82 19.84 19.22
CA ARG A 902 21.72 19.62 20.38
C ARG A 902 21.32 18.46 21.28
N GLY A 903 20.05 18.07 21.28
CA GLY A 903 19.53 16.97 22.10
C GLY A 903 19.43 15.63 21.38
N LEU A 904 19.94 15.52 20.15
CA LEU A 904 19.95 14.27 19.39
C LEU A 904 21.00 13.30 19.95
N ASP A 905 20.63 12.03 20.10
CA ASP A 905 21.49 10.93 20.54
C ASP A 905 21.47 9.80 19.51
N PHE A 906 22.65 9.46 18.97
CA PHE A 906 22.82 8.39 17.98
C PHE A 906 23.45 7.12 18.56
N SER A 907 23.63 7.04 19.88
CA SER A 907 24.22 5.89 20.56
C SER A 907 23.55 4.56 20.19
N ARG A 908 22.21 4.55 20.09
CA ARG A 908 21.41 3.39 19.67
C ARG A 908 21.64 3.01 18.20
N VAL A 909 21.82 4.00 17.33
CA VAL A 909 22.07 3.79 15.89
C VAL A 909 23.46 3.20 15.67
N PHE A 910 24.46 3.68 16.41
CA PHE A 910 25.85 3.21 16.28
C PHE A 910 26.15 1.96 17.11
N HIS A 911 25.20 1.49 17.91
CA HIS A 911 25.38 0.29 18.72
C HIS A 911 25.70 -0.92 17.84
N ARG A 912 26.74 -1.67 18.24
CA ARG A 912 27.15 -2.92 17.62
C ARG A 912 26.89 -4.04 18.62
N PRO A 913 26.06 -5.04 18.29
CA PRO A 913 25.81 -6.15 19.19
C PRO A 913 27.11 -6.87 19.58
N GLU A 914 27.27 -7.12 20.88
CA GLU A 914 28.37 -7.91 21.43
C GLU A 914 28.11 -9.40 21.16
N VAL A 915 28.60 -9.87 20.02
CA VAL A 915 28.51 -11.26 19.60
C VAL A 915 29.90 -11.85 19.33
N PRO A 916 30.10 -13.17 19.53
CA PRO A 916 31.34 -13.86 19.19
C PRO A 916 31.76 -13.66 17.73
N SER A 917 33.06 -13.81 17.43
CA SER A 917 33.63 -13.55 16.10
C SER A 917 33.09 -14.45 14.99
N GLU A 918 32.61 -15.65 15.34
CA GLU A 918 31.98 -16.59 14.41
C GLU A 918 30.58 -16.16 13.97
N VAL A 919 29.94 -15.22 14.67
CA VAL A 919 28.62 -14.71 14.27
C VAL A 919 28.79 -13.72 13.11
N ALA A 920 28.27 -14.11 11.95
CA ALA A 920 28.31 -13.29 10.75
C ALA A 920 27.65 -11.91 10.97
N ARG A 921 28.36 -10.85 10.55
CA ARG A 921 27.89 -9.44 10.60
C ARG A 921 27.52 -8.90 9.22
N ARG A 922 27.73 -9.70 8.19
CA ARG A 922 27.42 -9.43 6.79
C ARG A 922 26.94 -10.71 6.12
N HIS A 923 26.48 -10.63 4.87
CA HIS A 923 26.08 -11.80 4.11
C HIS A 923 27.30 -12.67 3.77
N VAL A 924 27.25 -13.95 4.12
CA VAL A 924 28.32 -14.93 3.86
C VAL A 924 27.81 -16.33 3.47
N ASP A 925 26.50 -16.59 3.62
CA ASP A 925 25.89 -17.89 3.38
C ASP A 925 24.77 -17.81 2.33
N GLU A 926 24.51 -18.91 1.64
CA GLU A 926 23.33 -19.07 0.79
C GLU A 926 22.21 -19.81 1.53
N GLN A 927 20.95 -19.56 1.17
CA GLN A 927 19.82 -20.23 1.79
C GLN A 927 19.37 -21.47 1.01
N ASP A 928 19.19 -22.58 1.74
CA ASP A 928 18.45 -23.73 1.22
C ASP A 928 16.93 -23.47 1.28
N HIS A 929 16.31 -23.47 0.11
CA HIS A 929 14.88 -23.31 -0.14
C HIS A 929 14.11 -24.64 -0.17
N GLY A 930 14.80 -25.78 -0.08
CA GLY A 930 14.20 -27.11 -0.06
C GLY A 930 13.55 -27.54 -1.37
N LEU A 931 13.94 -26.93 -2.50
CA LEU A 931 13.32 -27.14 -3.82
C LEU A 931 13.43 -28.59 -4.31
N ALA A 932 14.46 -29.33 -3.89
CA ALA A 932 14.62 -30.75 -4.23
C ALA A 932 13.46 -31.64 -3.72
N ARG A 933 12.67 -31.17 -2.75
CA ARG A 933 11.51 -31.90 -2.20
C ARG A 933 10.18 -31.58 -2.90
N ALA A 934 10.17 -30.62 -3.83
CA ALA A 934 8.98 -30.23 -4.56
C ALA A 934 8.44 -31.39 -5.40
N LEU A 935 7.11 -31.55 -5.46
CA LEU A 935 6.49 -32.59 -6.27
C LEU A 935 6.83 -32.41 -7.76
N ASP A 936 6.96 -31.16 -8.19
CA ASP A 936 7.29 -30.76 -9.55
C ASP A 936 8.58 -31.37 -10.10
N VAL A 937 9.56 -31.72 -9.26
CA VAL A 937 10.77 -32.43 -9.73
C VAL A 937 10.38 -33.72 -10.44
N LYS A 938 9.45 -34.49 -9.85
CA LYS A 938 8.91 -35.71 -10.46
C LYS A 938 8.01 -35.42 -11.67
N LEU A 939 7.27 -34.30 -11.63
CA LEU A 939 6.42 -33.91 -12.76
C LEU A 939 7.28 -33.56 -13.99
N ILE A 940 8.37 -32.82 -13.79
CA ILE A 940 9.34 -32.44 -14.82
C ILE A 940 9.96 -33.68 -15.45
N GLU A 941 10.42 -34.64 -14.65
CA GLU A 941 10.97 -35.91 -15.14
C GLU A 941 10.00 -36.64 -16.08
N LYS A 942 8.73 -36.75 -15.67
CA LYS A 942 7.67 -37.36 -16.49
C LYS A 942 7.32 -36.56 -17.75
N CYS A 943 7.57 -35.25 -17.76
CA CYS A 943 7.21 -34.34 -18.86
C CYS A 943 8.36 -34.05 -19.84
N LEU A 944 9.56 -34.64 -19.67
CA LEU A 944 10.69 -34.46 -20.58
C LEU A 944 10.35 -34.70 -22.06
N PRO A 945 9.56 -35.72 -22.45
CA PRO A 945 9.17 -35.92 -23.86
C PRO A 945 8.41 -34.72 -24.46
N ALA A 946 7.55 -34.08 -23.67
CA ALA A 946 6.83 -32.88 -24.10
C ALA A 946 7.78 -31.69 -24.30
N PHE A 947 8.78 -31.55 -23.43
CA PHE A 947 9.74 -30.46 -23.50
C PHE A 947 10.68 -30.59 -24.70
N GLU A 948 11.21 -31.78 -24.92
CA GLU A 948 12.24 -32.02 -25.93
C GLU A 948 11.66 -32.22 -27.32
N LYS A 949 10.54 -32.94 -27.43
CA LYS A 949 9.97 -33.37 -28.72
C LYS A 949 8.59 -32.78 -29.01
N GLY A 950 7.94 -32.15 -28.03
CA GLY A 950 6.55 -31.67 -28.17
C GLY A 950 5.52 -32.80 -28.17
N GLU A 951 5.89 -33.98 -27.64
CA GLU A 951 4.98 -35.12 -27.51
C GLU A 951 3.89 -34.85 -26.46
N LYS A 952 2.70 -35.40 -26.67
CA LYS A 952 1.64 -35.35 -25.65
C LYS A 952 1.94 -36.30 -24.51
N VAL A 953 1.84 -35.81 -23.28
CA VAL A 953 2.10 -36.57 -22.04
C VAL A 953 0.86 -36.54 -21.17
N GLN A 954 0.41 -37.72 -20.73
CA GLN A 954 -0.74 -37.88 -19.84
C GLN A 954 -0.45 -38.92 -18.76
N PHE A 955 -0.66 -38.57 -17.49
CA PHE A 955 -0.50 -39.51 -16.36
C PHE A 955 -1.29 -39.08 -15.11
N MET A 956 -1.38 -39.99 -14.14
CA MET A 956 -2.00 -39.78 -12.83
C MET A 956 -0.95 -39.53 -11.74
N GLN A 957 -1.30 -38.72 -10.73
CA GLN A 957 -0.42 -38.36 -9.62
C GLN A 957 -1.19 -38.02 -8.34
N GLU A 958 -0.84 -38.64 -7.21
CA GLU A 958 -1.40 -38.23 -5.92
C GLU A 958 -0.86 -36.88 -5.44
N VAL A 959 -1.71 -36.10 -4.77
CA VAL A 959 -1.37 -34.82 -4.13
C VAL A 959 -1.98 -34.72 -2.73
N SER A 960 -1.31 -34.01 -1.83
CA SER A 960 -1.77 -33.73 -0.47
C SER A 960 -1.48 -32.28 -0.10
N ASN A 961 -2.12 -31.78 0.96
CA ASN A 961 -2.02 -30.37 1.36
C ASN A 961 -0.57 -29.91 1.63
N VAL A 962 0.31 -30.81 2.09
CA VAL A 962 1.73 -30.53 2.30
C VAL A 962 2.50 -30.29 1.00
N ARG A 963 1.94 -30.68 -0.16
CA ARG A 963 2.50 -30.40 -1.49
C ARG A 963 1.97 -29.06 -1.98
N ARG A 964 2.76 -28.02 -1.73
CA ARG A 964 2.46 -26.63 -2.07
C ARG A 964 3.02 -26.27 -3.44
N THR A 965 2.43 -25.25 -4.06
CA THR A 965 2.89 -24.65 -5.31
C THR A 965 3.09 -25.63 -6.46
N VAL A 966 2.29 -26.70 -6.47
CA VAL A 966 2.40 -27.75 -7.50
C VAL A 966 2.12 -27.13 -8.87
N GLY A 967 3.02 -27.37 -9.83
CA GLY A 967 2.95 -26.90 -11.22
C GLY A 967 3.76 -25.64 -11.54
N ALA A 968 4.18 -24.87 -10.53
CA ALA A 968 4.94 -23.64 -10.75
C ALA A 968 6.35 -23.91 -11.30
N MET A 969 7.06 -24.91 -10.75
CA MET A 969 8.41 -25.25 -11.21
C MET A 969 8.36 -25.96 -12.56
N LEU A 970 7.35 -26.80 -12.78
CA LEU A 970 7.05 -27.38 -14.10
C LEU A 970 6.87 -26.28 -15.16
N SER A 971 6.08 -25.25 -14.83
CA SER A 971 5.80 -24.12 -15.74
C SER A 971 7.02 -23.25 -15.97
N GLY A 972 7.78 -22.95 -14.93
CA GLY A 972 9.04 -22.22 -15.04
C GLY A 972 10.05 -22.91 -15.94
N GLU A 973 10.21 -24.22 -15.78
CA GLU A 973 11.11 -25.03 -16.60
C GLU A 973 10.63 -25.13 -18.05
N LEU A 974 9.30 -25.25 -18.28
CA LEU A 974 8.73 -25.20 -19.63
C LEU A 974 9.04 -23.86 -20.30
N VAL A 975 8.66 -22.74 -19.67
CA VAL A 975 8.78 -21.39 -20.25
C VAL A 975 10.25 -21.01 -20.48
N ARG A 976 11.18 -21.49 -19.65
CA ARG A 976 12.62 -21.33 -19.86
C ARG A 976 13.10 -21.96 -21.18
N ARG A 977 12.55 -23.12 -21.54
CA ARG A 977 12.92 -23.86 -22.77
C ARG A 977 12.13 -23.38 -23.98
N LYS A 978 10.83 -23.10 -23.79
CA LYS A 978 9.87 -22.69 -24.81
C LYS A 978 9.03 -21.52 -24.29
N PRO A 979 9.49 -20.27 -24.45
CA PRO A 979 8.78 -19.09 -23.95
C PRO A 979 7.35 -18.93 -24.50
N GLU A 980 7.09 -19.45 -25.70
CA GLU A 980 5.76 -19.52 -26.32
C GLU A 980 4.81 -20.54 -25.67
N GLY A 981 5.31 -21.41 -24.79
CA GLY A 981 4.58 -22.52 -24.20
C GLY A 981 4.48 -23.73 -25.14
N LEU A 982 3.47 -24.58 -24.92
CA LEU A 982 3.15 -25.73 -25.76
C LEU A 982 1.72 -25.58 -26.32
N PRO A 983 1.39 -26.30 -27.42
CA PRO A 983 -0.01 -26.45 -27.84
C PRO A 983 -0.90 -26.90 -26.69
N ASP A 984 -2.18 -26.50 -26.71
CA ASP A 984 -3.12 -26.84 -25.65
C ASP A 984 -3.17 -28.37 -25.42
N HIS A 985 -3.25 -28.75 -24.14
CA HIS A 985 -3.37 -30.14 -23.71
C HIS A 985 -2.19 -31.04 -24.11
N THR A 986 -0.99 -30.46 -24.29
CA THR A 986 0.23 -31.25 -24.52
C THR A 986 0.64 -31.99 -23.24
N ILE A 987 0.49 -31.36 -22.07
CA ILE A 987 0.71 -32.01 -20.77
C ILE A 987 -0.63 -32.07 -20.03
N PHE A 988 -1.12 -33.27 -19.74
CA PHE A 988 -2.32 -33.49 -18.95
C PHE A 988 -1.99 -34.31 -17.70
N ILE A 989 -2.18 -33.71 -16.53
CA ILE A 989 -1.92 -34.39 -15.26
C ILE A 989 -3.22 -34.49 -14.48
N GLN A 990 -3.72 -35.72 -14.33
CA GLN A 990 -4.79 -36.01 -13.40
C GLN A 990 -4.21 -36.21 -12.01
N MET A 991 -4.80 -35.56 -11.01
CA MET A 991 -4.39 -35.65 -9.64
C MET A 991 -5.53 -36.04 -8.73
N GLU A 992 -5.22 -36.76 -7.65
CA GLU A 992 -6.20 -37.18 -6.64
C GLU A 992 -5.71 -36.79 -5.25
N GLY A 993 -6.61 -36.25 -4.44
CA GLY A 993 -6.35 -35.80 -3.07
C GLY A 993 -6.59 -34.29 -2.87
N THR A 994 -5.83 -33.67 -1.98
CA THR A 994 -5.99 -32.23 -1.66
C THR A 994 -4.81 -31.41 -2.19
N GLY A 995 -5.07 -30.42 -3.04
CA GLY A 995 -4.06 -29.45 -3.45
C GLY A 995 -3.65 -28.55 -2.29
N GLY A 996 -2.35 -28.47 -1.98
CA GLY A 996 -1.82 -27.50 -1.01
C GLY A 996 -1.97 -26.05 -1.48
N GLN A 997 -1.47 -25.12 -0.66
CA GLN A 997 -1.46 -23.70 -1.01
C GLN A 997 -0.80 -23.46 -2.38
N SER A 998 -1.36 -22.55 -3.18
CA SER A 998 -0.84 -22.19 -4.50
C SER A 998 -0.85 -23.33 -5.53
N PHE A 999 -1.78 -24.29 -5.42
CA PHE A 999 -1.96 -25.35 -6.43
C PHE A 999 -2.21 -24.77 -7.83
N GLY A 1000 -1.40 -25.17 -8.82
CA GLY A 1000 -1.50 -24.65 -10.19
C GLY A 1000 -1.06 -23.19 -10.34
N ALA A 1001 -0.25 -22.66 -9.41
CA ALA A 1001 0.26 -21.30 -9.53
C ALA A 1001 1.17 -21.14 -10.76
N PHE A 1002 1.01 -20.03 -11.48
CA PHE A 1002 1.77 -19.66 -12.69
C PHE A 1002 1.74 -20.71 -13.80
N LEU A 1003 0.67 -21.52 -13.87
CA LEU A 1003 0.57 -22.62 -14.82
C LEU A 1003 0.67 -22.11 -16.27
N ALA A 1004 1.66 -22.62 -17.01
CA ALA A 1004 1.97 -22.16 -18.37
C ALA A 1004 1.06 -22.79 -19.45
N THR A 1005 0.96 -22.11 -20.59
CA THR A 1005 0.24 -22.58 -21.78
C THR A 1005 0.66 -23.99 -22.20
N GLY A 1006 -0.35 -24.85 -22.42
CA GLY A 1006 -0.17 -26.25 -22.84
C GLY A 1006 -0.22 -27.27 -21.69
N ILE A 1007 -0.24 -26.80 -20.44
CA ILE A 1007 -0.39 -27.65 -19.25
C ILE A 1007 -1.84 -27.63 -18.75
N THR A 1008 -2.40 -28.81 -18.51
CA THR A 1008 -3.73 -29.00 -17.89
C THR A 1008 -3.58 -29.80 -16.60
N PHE A 1009 -4.02 -29.23 -15.49
CA PHE A 1009 -4.15 -29.91 -14.20
C PHE A 1009 -5.62 -30.26 -13.94
N TYR A 1010 -5.86 -31.53 -13.66
CA TYR A 1010 -7.19 -32.07 -13.39
C TYR A 1010 -7.23 -32.71 -12.01
N LEU A 1011 -7.75 -32.01 -11.00
CA LEU A 1011 -7.77 -32.46 -9.61
C LEU A 1011 -9.13 -33.06 -9.23
N ILE A 1012 -9.11 -34.30 -8.76
CA ILE A 1012 -10.22 -34.99 -8.11
C ILE A 1012 -10.00 -34.89 -6.59
N GLY A 1013 -10.79 -34.05 -5.93
CA GLY A 1013 -10.66 -33.71 -4.51
C GLY A 1013 -10.98 -32.25 -4.27
N ASP A 1014 -10.15 -31.55 -3.50
CA ASP A 1014 -10.26 -30.11 -3.19
C ASP A 1014 -8.89 -29.43 -3.16
N ALA A 1015 -8.83 -28.10 -3.14
CA ALA A 1015 -7.57 -27.36 -3.05
C ALA A 1015 -7.63 -26.19 -2.06
N ASN A 1016 -6.46 -25.81 -1.57
CA ASN A 1016 -6.31 -24.72 -0.60
C ASN A 1016 -6.34 -23.32 -1.26
N ASP A 1017 -5.91 -22.30 -0.52
CA ASP A 1017 -5.91 -20.91 -0.98
C ASP A 1017 -4.93 -20.74 -2.15
N TYR A 1018 -5.11 -19.65 -2.89
CA TYR A 1018 -4.23 -19.26 -3.99
C TYR A 1018 -4.21 -20.24 -5.18
N THR A 1019 -5.19 -21.14 -5.27
CA THR A 1019 -5.32 -22.04 -6.43
C THR A 1019 -5.35 -21.22 -7.72
N GLY A 1020 -4.50 -21.57 -8.68
CA GLY A 1020 -4.36 -20.85 -9.95
C GLY A 1020 -3.79 -19.42 -9.84
N LYS A 1021 -3.14 -19.06 -8.73
CA LYS A 1021 -2.46 -17.76 -8.56
C LYS A 1021 -1.52 -17.45 -9.73
N GLY A 1022 -1.65 -16.27 -10.33
CA GLY A 1022 -0.83 -15.85 -11.46
C GLY A 1022 -0.93 -16.75 -12.70
N LEU A 1023 -2.07 -17.44 -12.91
CA LEU A 1023 -2.28 -18.32 -14.08
C LEU A 1023 -1.80 -17.66 -15.38
N SER A 1024 -0.96 -18.39 -16.13
CA SER A 1024 -0.17 -17.88 -17.24
C SER A 1024 -0.43 -18.70 -18.52
N GLY A 1025 -1.70 -19.03 -18.78
CA GLY A 1025 -2.16 -19.70 -19.99
C GLY A 1025 -2.52 -21.18 -19.83
N GLY A 1026 -2.18 -21.80 -18.69
CA GLY A 1026 -2.56 -23.17 -18.38
C GLY A 1026 -4.05 -23.34 -18.03
N ARG A 1027 -4.47 -24.60 -17.85
CA ARG A 1027 -5.83 -24.97 -17.43
C ARG A 1027 -5.83 -25.66 -16.07
N VAL A 1028 -6.67 -25.19 -15.14
CA VAL A 1028 -6.86 -25.79 -13.81
C VAL A 1028 -8.31 -26.24 -13.64
N VAL A 1029 -8.51 -27.53 -13.40
CA VAL A 1029 -9.84 -28.12 -13.14
C VAL A 1029 -9.83 -28.73 -11.74
N VAL A 1030 -10.83 -28.42 -10.92
CA VAL A 1030 -11.03 -29.06 -9.60
C VAL A 1030 -12.47 -29.53 -9.48
N ARG A 1031 -12.65 -30.81 -9.18
CA ARG A 1031 -13.96 -31.41 -8.88
C ARG A 1031 -13.90 -32.33 -7.65
N PRO A 1032 -14.99 -32.46 -6.87
CA PRO A 1032 -15.04 -33.37 -5.72
C PRO A 1032 -14.78 -34.82 -6.12
N SER A 1033 -14.44 -35.73 -5.20
CA SER A 1033 -14.42 -37.18 -5.49
C SER A 1033 -15.81 -37.69 -5.90
N ILE A 1034 -15.87 -38.80 -6.65
CA ILE A 1034 -17.14 -39.47 -6.96
C ILE A 1034 -17.75 -40.11 -5.71
N ASP A 1035 -16.92 -40.32 -4.70
CA ASP A 1035 -17.31 -40.87 -3.41
C ASP A 1035 -17.92 -39.80 -2.50
N PHE A 1036 -17.66 -38.52 -2.75
CA PHE A 1036 -18.26 -37.42 -2.00
C PHE A 1036 -19.77 -37.38 -2.24
N ARG A 1037 -20.55 -37.49 -1.17
CA ARG A 1037 -22.03 -37.54 -1.24
C ARG A 1037 -22.71 -36.18 -1.05
N GLY A 1038 -21.95 -35.15 -0.70
CA GLY A 1038 -22.49 -33.80 -0.50
C GLY A 1038 -22.77 -33.05 -1.80
N ASP A 1039 -23.64 -32.04 -1.71
CA ASP A 1039 -23.96 -31.11 -2.79
C ASP A 1039 -22.79 -30.13 -3.03
N ALA A 1040 -22.15 -30.21 -4.20
CA ALA A 1040 -21.00 -29.37 -4.55
C ALA A 1040 -21.32 -27.86 -4.43
N THR A 1041 -22.54 -27.42 -4.75
CA THR A 1041 -22.95 -26.02 -4.69
C THR A 1041 -23.04 -25.47 -3.26
N LYS A 1042 -23.01 -26.36 -2.26
CA LYS A 1042 -23.07 -26.05 -0.83
C LYS A 1042 -21.80 -26.43 -0.10
N ASN A 1043 -20.72 -26.75 -0.81
CA ASN A 1043 -19.46 -27.18 -0.22
C ASN A 1043 -18.28 -26.43 -0.83
N ILE A 1044 -17.26 -26.16 -0.01
CA ILE A 1044 -16.05 -25.49 -0.48
C ILE A 1044 -15.22 -26.46 -1.32
N ILE A 1045 -14.72 -25.98 -2.46
CA ILE A 1045 -13.86 -26.75 -3.37
C ILE A 1045 -12.45 -26.16 -3.49
N VAL A 1046 -12.34 -24.84 -3.36
CA VAL A 1046 -11.09 -24.07 -3.38
C VAL A 1046 -11.11 -22.98 -2.32
N GLY A 1047 -9.92 -22.62 -1.83
CA GLY A 1047 -9.74 -21.61 -0.77
C GLY A 1047 -9.95 -20.15 -1.20
N ASN A 1048 -9.31 -19.24 -0.48
CA ASN A 1048 -9.34 -17.80 -0.66
C ASN A 1048 -8.35 -17.33 -1.76
N THR A 1049 -8.56 -16.12 -2.28
CA THR A 1049 -7.60 -15.44 -3.18
C THR A 1049 -7.23 -16.29 -4.42
N VAL A 1050 -8.19 -17.08 -4.89
CA VAL A 1050 -8.06 -17.97 -6.05
C VAL A 1050 -7.93 -17.12 -7.32
N LEU A 1051 -7.04 -17.51 -8.22
CA LEU A 1051 -6.70 -16.79 -9.47
C LEU A 1051 -6.14 -15.39 -9.28
N TYR A 1052 -5.54 -15.10 -8.12
CA TYR A 1052 -4.97 -13.78 -7.85
C TYR A 1052 -3.98 -13.33 -8.92
N GLY A 1053 -4.30 -12.24 -9.62
CA GLY A 1053 -3.42 -11.66 -10.62
C GLY A 1053 -3.20 -12.52 -11.86
N ALA A 1054 -4.01 -13.55 -12.11
CA ALA A 1054 -3.93 -14.35 -13.35
C ALA A 1054 -3.96 -13.43 -14.58
N THR A 1055 -3.30 -13.79 -15.70
CA THR A 1055 -3.29 -12.97 -16.94
C THR A 1055 -3.77 -13.70 -18.20
N SER A 1056 -3.83 -15.04 -18.18
CA SER A 1056 -4.47 -15.86 -19.23
C SER A 1056 -4.67 -17.28 -18.73
N GLY A 1057 -5.45 -18.08 -19.46
CA GLY A 1057 -5.74 -19.47 -19.12
C GLY A 1057 -7.18 -19.69 -18.67
N GLU A 1058 -7.49 -20.92 -18.27
CA GLU A 1058 -8.85 -21.37 -17.97
C GLU A 1058 -8.93 -22.07 -16.61
N ALA A 1059 -9.99 -21.82 -15.85
CA ALA A 1059 -10.21 -22.45 -14.56
C ALA A 1059 -11.66 -22.93 -14.38
N PHE A 1060 -11.84 -24.17 -13.93
CA PHE A 1060 -13.16 -24.78 -13.74
C PHE A 1060 -13.26 -25.43 -12.37
N PHE A 1061 -14.11 -24.90 -11.51
CA PHE A 1061 -14.24 -25.30 -10.10
C PHE A 1061 -15.65 -25.77 -9.78
N ARG A 1062 -15.84 -27.09 -9.60
CA ARG A 1062 -17.14 -27.66 -9.23
C ARG A 1062 -17.36 -27.57 -7.72
N GLY A 1063 -17.80 -26.40 -7.29
CA GLY A 1063 -18.17 -26.09 -5.91
C GLY A 1063 -17.93 -24.63 -5.57
N VAL A 1064 -17.91 -24.31 -4.28
CA VAL A 1064 -17.82 -22.94 -3.77
C VAL A 1064 -16.36 -22.53 -3.53
N ALA A 1065 -15.97 -21.35 -4.01
CA ALA A 1065 -14.68 -20.72 -3.68
C ALA A 1065 -14.74 -19.92 -2.37
N GLY A 1066 -13.57 -19.67 -1.78
CA GLY A 1066 -13.35 -18.80 -0.64
C GLY A 1066 -13.64 -17.31 -0.89
N GLU A 1067 -13.13 -16.47 -0.01
CA GLU A 1067 -13.15 -15.02 -0.13
C GLU A 1067 -12.19 -14.55 -1.25
N ARG A 1068 -12.45 -13.40 -1.86
CA ARG A 1068 -11.57 -12.77 -2.88
C ARG A 1068 -11.26 -13.65 -4.09
N PHE A 1069 -12.23 -14.46 -4.52
CA PHE A 1069 -12.14 -15.19 -5.78
C PHE A 1069 -11.92 -14.23 -6.96
N ALA A 1070 -10.96 -14.54 -7.84
CA ALA A 1070 -10.62 -13.72 -9.01
C ALA A 1070 -10.19 -12.28 -8.66
N VAL A 1071 -9.61 -12.06 -7.48
CA VAL A 1071 -9.04 -10.77 -7.12
C VAL A 1071 -7.92 -10.38 -8.08
N ARG A 1072 -7.93 -9.14 -8.59
CA ARG A 1072 -6.96 -8.65 -9.59
C ARG A 1072 -6.87 -9.51 -10.86
N LEU A 1073 -7.91 -10.28 -11.21
CA LEU A 1073 -7.88 -11.11 -12.41
C LEU A 1073 -7.73 -10.24 -13.67
N SER A 1074 -6.79 -10.65 -14.52
CA SER A 1074 -6.53 -10.10 -15.85
C SER A 1074 -6.62 -11.25 -16.87
N GLY A 1075 -7.29 -11.08 -18.00
CA GLY A 1075 -7.20 -11.97 -19.17
C GLY A 1075 -7.53 -13.48 -19.07
N ALA A 1076 -7.78 -14.07 -17.89
CA ALA A 1076 -8.16 -15.48 -17.72
C ALA A 1076 -9.68 -15.68 -17.75
N SER A 1077 -10.12 -16.92 -18.01
CA SER A 1077 -11.52 -17.32 -17.93
C SER A 1077 -11.75 -18.28 -16.78
N ALA A 1078 -12.81 -18.10 -15.99
CA ALA A 1078 -13.08 -18.95 -14.84
C ALA A 1078 -14.57 -19.25 -14.65
N VAL A 1079 -14.89 -20.48 -14.25
CA VAL A 1079 -16.24 -20.91 -13.85
C VAL A 1079 -16.19 -21.52 -12.45
N VAL A 1080 -17.08 -21.06 -11.57
CA VAL A 1080 -17.22 -21.54 -10.18
C VAL A 1080 -18.69 -21.64 -9.79
N GLU A 1081 -19.05 -22.48 -8.83
CA GLU A 1081 -20.46 -22.72 -8.43
C GLU A 1081 -20.91 -21.89 -7.21
N GLY A 1082 -20.06 -20.97 -6.76
CA GLY A 1082 -20.33 -20.01 -5.70
C GLY A 1082 -19.04 -19.37 -5.19
N THR A 1083 -19.13 -18.24 -4.48
CA THR A 1083 -17.95 -17.55 -3.95
C THR A 1083 -18.26 -16.79 -2.66
N GLY A 1084 -17.23 -16.51 -1.85
CA GLY A 1084 -17.29 -15.60 -0.71
C GLY A 1084 -17.42 -14.12 -1.07
N ASP A 1085 -17.21 -13.27 -0.06
CA ASP A 1085 -17.14 -11.82 -0.16
C ASP A 1085 -15.96 -11.41 -1.06
N HIS A 1086 -16.06 -10.21 -1.64
CA HIS A 1086 -15.03 -9.60 -2.48
C HIS A 1086 -14.70 -10.39 -3.76
N GLY A 1087 -15.66 -11.15 -4.31
CA GLY A 1087 -15.49 -11.79 -5.62
C GLY A 1087 -15.24 -10.76 -6.73
N CYS A 1088 -14.30 -11.04 -7.64
CA CYS A 1088 -13.87 -10.17 -8.74
C CYS A 1088 -13.36 -8.78 -8.32
N GLU A 1089 -12.88 -8.64 -7.07
CA GLU A 1089 -12.30 -7.38 -6.59
C GLU A 1089 -11.08 -6.97 -7.44
N TYR A 1090 -11.01 -5.70 -7.87
CA TYR A 1090 -9.98 -5.17 -8.78
C TYR A 1090 -9.76 -5.93 -10.10
N MET A 1091 -10.72 -6.71 -10.58
CA MET A 1091 -10.60 -7.38 -11.87
C MET A 1091 -10.45 -6.34 -13.01
N THR A 1092 -9.44 -6.52 -13.86
CA THR A 1092 -9.08 -5.57 -14.95
C THR A 1092 -9.22 -6.17 -16.34
N GLY A 1093 -9.49 -7.47 -16.46
CA GLY A 1093 -9.73 -8.16 -17.71
C GLY A 1093 -10.13 -9.61 -17.47
N GLY A 1094 -10.46 -10.35 -18.53
CA GLY A 1094 -10.90 -11.74 -18.43
C GLY A 1094 -12.41 -11.90 -18.25
N THR A 1095 -12.86 -13.13 -18.01
CA THR A 1095 -14.29 -13.47 -17.97
C THR A 1095 -14.58 -14.48 -16.86
N VAL A 1096 -15.52 -14.15 -15.97
CA VAL A 1096 -15.89 -15.00 -14.83
C VAL A 1096 -17.36 -15.42 -14.92
N ALA A 1097 -17.67 -16.69 -14.68
CA ALA A 1097 -19.04 -17.15 -14.47
C ALA A 1097 -19.20 -17.76 -13.08
N VAL A 1098 -20.20 -17.30 -12.33
CA VAL A 1098 -20.55 -17.81 -11.00
C VAL A 1098 -21.94 -18.46 -11.07
N LEU A 1099 -22.00 -19.78 -10.91
CA LEU A 1099 -23.22 -20.58 -11.09
C LEU A 1099 -24.04 -20.76 -9.79
N GLY A 1100 -23.83 -19.87 -8.82
CA GLY A 1100 -24.48 -19.92 -7.51
C GLY A 1100 -24.25 -18.65 -6.68
N LYS A 1101 -24.41 -18.77 -5.36
CA LYS A 1101 -24.42 -17.62 -4.44
C LYS A 1101 -23.06 -16.93 -4.36
N THR A 1102 -23.08 -15.60 -4.34
CA THR A 1102 -21.91 -14.75 -4.07
C THR A 1102 -21.94 -14.21 -2.64
N GLY A 1103 -20.78 -13.80 -2.11
CA GLY A 1103 -20.70 -12.94 -0.94
C GLY A 1103 -20.90 -11.46 -1.27
N ARG A 1104 -20.70 -10.61 -0.25
CA ARG A 1104 -20.84 -9.16 -0.27
C ARG A 1104 -19.69 -8.50 -1.02
N ASN A 1105 -19.88 -7.22 -1.38
CA ASN A 1105 -18.88 -6.37 -2.00
C ASN A 1105 -18.29 -6.96 -3.30
N PHE A 1106 -19.07 -7.75 -4.03
CA PHE A 1106 -18.66 -8.30 -5.32
C PHE A 1106 -18.36 -7.16 -6.31
N ALA A 1107 -17.33 -7.34 -7.15
CA ALA A 1107 -16.86 -6.38 -8.16
C ALA A 1107 -16.36 -5.02 -7.63
N ALA A 1108 -16.02 -4.91 -6.35
CA ALA A 1108 -15.42 -3.68 -5.82
C ALA A 1108 -14.08 -3.38 -6.54
N GLY A 1109 -13.97 -2.17 -7.10
CA GLY A 1109 -12.79 -1.77 -7.89
C GLY A 1109 -12.64 -2.48 -9.24
N MET A 1110 -13.61 -3.27 -9.69
CA MET A 1110 -13.57 -3.94 -10.99
C MET A 1110 -13.62 -2.90 -12.12
N SER A 1111 -12.55 -2.81 -12.90
CA SER A 1111 -12.37 -1.79 -13.94
C SER A 1111 -12.28 -2.35 -15.35
N GLY A 1112 -12.24 -3.69 -15.50
CA GLY A 1112 -12.23 -4.36 -16.80
C GLY A 1112 -12.55 -5.84 -16.75
N GLY A 1113 -12.91 -6.40 -17.90
CA GLY A 1113 -13.46 -7.76 -18.02
C GLY A 1113 -14.96 -7.82 -17.75
N ILE A 1114 -15.54 -9.03 -17.78
CA ILE A 1114 -16.97 -9.28 -17.54
C ILE A 1114 -17.15 -10.41 -16.53
N ALA A 1115 -18.15 -10.29 -15.65
CA ALA A 1115 -18.61 -11.38 -14.81
C ALA A 1115 -20.10 -11.67 -15.07
N TYR A 1116 -20.46 -12.96 -15.14
CA TYR A 1116 -21.85 -13.43 -15.21
C TYR A 1116 -22.19 -14.15 -13.91
N VAL A 1117 -23.25 -13.73 -13.24
CA VAL A 1117 -23.69 -14.31 -11.97
C VAL A 1117 -25.09 -14.88 -12.11
N PHE A 1118 -25.25 -16.17 -11.78
CA PHE A 1118 -26.55 -16.82 -11.75
C PHE A 1118 -27.31 -16.42 -10.47
N ASP A 1119 -28.21 -15.45 -10.59
CA ASP A 1119 -28.93 -14.85 -9.46
C ASP A 1119 -30.28 -15.57 -9.21
N GLU A 1120 -30.19 -16.78 -8.67
CA GLU A 1120 -31.34 -17.65 -8.44
C GLU A 1120 -32.39 -17.05 -7.48
N ASP A 1121 -31.95 -16.25 -6.50
CA ASP A 1121 -32.80 -15.62 -5.48
C ASP A 1121 -33.17 -14.16 -5.78
N GLY A 1122 -32.71 -13.61 -6.91
CA GLY A 1122 -32.97 -12.22 -7.32
C GLY A 1122 -32.37 -11.16 -6.38
N SER A 1123 -31.38 -11.51 -5.55
CA SER A 1123 -30.84 -10.63 -4.51
C SER A 1123 -29.38 -10.23 -4.71
N PHE A 1124 -28.74 -10.64 -5.82
CA PHE A 1124 -27.34 -10.32 -6.12
C PHE A 1124 -27.04 -8.82 -6.10
N ALA A 1125 -27.97 -7.96 -6.55
CA ALA A 1125 -27.78 -6.51 -6.56
C ALA A 1125 -27.45 -5.92 -5.18
N LYS A 1126 -27.94 -6.53 -4.08
CA LYS A 1126 -27.62 -6.09 -2.70
C LYS A 1126 -26.23 -6.50 -2.24
N ARG A 1127 -25.61 -7.45 -2.94
CA ARG A 1127 -24.28 -8.01 -2.65
C ARG A 1127 -23.18 -7.45 -3.56
N CYS A 1128 -23.55 -6.77 -4.65
CA CYS A 1128 -22.61 -6.16 -5.59
C CYS A 1128 -22.27 -4.72 -5.20
N ASN A 1129 -21.00 -4.33 -5.35
CA ASN A 1129 -20.57 -2.95 -5.25
C ASN A 1129 -20.71 -2.25 -6.61
N THR A 1130 -21.68 -1.34 -6.73
CA THR A 1130 -22.03 -0.66 -7.98
C THR A 1130 -21.26 0.63 -8.23
N SER A 1131 -20.20 0.93 -7.46
CA SER A 1131 -19.47 2.20 -7.60
C SER A 1131 -18.75 2.35 -8.95
N MET A 1132 -18.39 1.25 -9.60
CA MET A 1132 -17.64 1.23 -10.87
C MET A 1132 -18.25 0.31 -11.95
N VAL A 1133 -19.33 -0.40 -11.63
CA VAL A 1133 -19.95 -1.39 -12.52
C VAL A 1133 -21.46 -1.16 -12.65
N ALA A 1134 -21.98 -1.47 -13.83
CA ALA A 1134 -23.40 -1.62 -14.10
C ALA A 1134 -23.82 -3.09 -14.01
N LEU A 1135 -25.10 -3.31 -13.71
CA LEU A 1135 -25.73 -4.63 -13.68
C LEU A 1135 -26.73 -4.72 -14.83
N ASP A 1136 -26.39 -5.50 -15.85
CA ASP A 1136 -27.18 -5.72 -17.05
C ASP A 1136 -27.77 -7.15 -17.08
N LYS A 1137 -28.82 -7.37 -17.88
CA LYS A 1137 -29.32 -8.72 -18.16
C LYS A 1137 -28.51 -9.37 -19.28
N VAL A 1138 -28.43 -10.70 -19.27
CA VAL A 1138 -27.94 -11.46 -20.44
C VAL A 1138 -29.08 -11.61 -21.45
N LEU A 1139 -29.00 -10.87 -22.55
CA LEU A 1139 -30.01 -10.88 -23.61
C LEU A 1139 -29.87 -12.12 -24.52
N PRO A 1140 -30.96 -12.56 -25.17
CA PRO A 1140 -30.85 -13.43 -26.33
C PRO A 1140 -29.91 -12.84 -27.39
N SER A 1141 -29.16 -13.69 -28.10
CA SER A 1141 -28.17 -13.27 -29.10
C SER A 1141 -28.79 -12.38 -30.18
N ALA A 1142 -29.96 -12.75 -30.69
CA ALA A 1142 -30.68 -11.96 -31.70
C ALA A 1142 -31.14 -10.58 -31.16
N GLU A 1143 -31.49 -10.49 -29.88
CA GLU A 1143 -31.89 -9.23 -29.26
C GLU A 1143 -30.68 -8.34 -29.01
N GLN A 1144 -29.56 -8.90 -28.53
CA GLN A 1144 -28.31 -8.18 -28.37
C GLN A 1144 -27.79 -7.64 -29.72
N GLU A 1145 -27.85 -8.47 -30.77
CA GLU A 1145 -27.53 -8.10 -32.15
C GLU A 1145 -28.35 -6.91 -32.66
N ALA A 1146 -29.63 -6.84 -32.28
CA ALA A 1146 -30.54 -5.80 -32.72
C ALA A 1146 -30.47 -4.50 -31.89
N SER A 1147 -30.08 -4.60 -30.60
CA SER A 1147 -30.27 -3.50 -29.63
C SER A 1147 -29.01 -2.98 -28.97
N VAL A 1148 -27.88 -3.70 -29.06
CA VAL A 1148 -26.62 -3.31 -28.41
C VAL A 1148 -25.54 -3.11 -29.45
N ASP A 1149 -24.93 -1.93 -29.45
CA ASP A 1149 -23.82 -1.60 -30.33
C ASP A 1149 -22.67 -2.61 -30.19
N ARG A 1150 -22.30 -3.24 -31.32
CA ARG A 1150 -21.19 -4.18 -31.45
C ARG A 1150 -19.88 -3.61 -30.95
N ALA A 1151 -19.66 -2.29 -31.06
CA ALA A 1151 -18.48 -1.61 -30.52
C ALA A 1151 -18.25 -1.88 -29.03
N THR A 1152 -19.33 -2.10 -28.28
CA THR A 1152 -19.29 -2.31 -26.82
C THR A 1152 -19.29 -3.79 -26.40
N TRP A 1153 -19.27 -4.71 -27.35
CA TRP A 1153 -19.32 -6.13 -27.06
C TRP A 1153 -18.00 -6.63 -26.46
N HIS A 1154 -18.13 -7.52 -25.49
CA HIS A 1154 -16.98 -8.19 -24.89
C HIS A 1154 -16.37 -9.21 -25.86
N HIS A 1155 -15.08 -9.47 -25.72
CA HIS A 1155 -14.34 -10.40 -26.54
C HIS A 1155 -13.49 -11.33 -25.66
N LEU A 1156 -13.45 -12.61 -26.01
CA LEU A 1156 -12.58 -13.61 -25.39
C LEU A 1156 -11.25 -13.67 -26.16
N GLY A 1157 -10.21 -13.02 -25.62
CA GLY A 1157 -8.88 -13.01 -26.22
C GLY A 1157 -8.84 -12.33 -27.60
N ALA A 1158 -8.07 -12.88 -28.54
CA ALA A 1158 -7.92 -12.33 -29.90
C ALA A 1158 -9.09 -12.67 -30.87
N ASN A 1159 -10.17 -13.27 -30.38
CA ASN A 1159 -11.30 -13.70 -31.20
C ASN A 1159 -12.26 -12.55 -31.55
N ALA A 1160 -13.10 -12.76 -32.57
CA ALA A 1160 -14.16 -11.84 -32.97
C ALA A 1160 -15.16 -11.58 -31.83
N GLN A 1161 -15.77 -10.40 -31.83
CA GLN A 1161 -16.83 -10.02 -30.88
C GLN A 1161 -17.96 -11.05 -30.94
N GLN A 1162 -18.35 -11.58 -29.77
CA GLN A 1162 -19.42 -12.57 -29.61
C GLN A 1162 -20.52 -11.98 -28.72
N THR A 1163 -21.75 -12.49 -28.86
CA THR A 1163 -22.83 -12.14 -27.94
C THR A 1163 -22.53 -12.68 -26.54
N ASP A 1164 -23.04 -12.00 -25.51
CA ASP A 1164 -22.85 -12.41 -24.12
C ASP A 1164 -23.44 -13.82 -23.87
N GLU A 1165 -24.56 -14.13 -24.52
CA GLU A 1165 -25.19 -15.46 -24.48
C GLU A 1165 -24.27 -16.55 -25.01
N ALA A 1166 -23.59 -16.32 -26.15
CA ALA A 1166 -22.68 -17.30 -26.74
C ALA A 1166 -21.44 -17.55 -25.88
N ILE A 1167 -20.87 -16.47 -25.31
CA ILE A 1167 -19.74 -16.54 -24.39
C ILE A 1167 -20.11 -17.37 -23.16
N LEU A 1168 -21.21 -17.00 -22.49
CA LEU A 1168 -21.65 -17.66 -21.27
C LEU A 1168 -21.99 -19.14 -21.51
N LYS A 1169 -22.75 -19.43 -22.57
CA LYS A 1169 -23.15 -20.80 -22.90
C LYS A 1169 -21.93 -21.71 -23.10
N LYS A 1170 -20.93 -21.23 -23.85
CA LYS A 1170 -19.67 -21.97 -24.06
C LYS A 1170 -18.94 -22.23 -22.74
N MET A 1171 -18.84 -21.22 -21.86
CA MET A 1171 -18.19 -21.39 -20.55
C MET A 1171 -18.86 -22.48 -19.71
N LEU A 1172 -20.20 -22.56 -19.74
CA LEU A 1172 -20.94 -23.60 -19.02
C LEU A 1172 -20.79 -24.98 -19.67
N GLU A 1173 -20.79 -25.06 -21.01
CA GLU A 1173 -20.53 -26.30 -21.74
C GLU A 1173 -19.14 -26.85 -21.41
N ASP A 1174 -18.12 -25.99 -21.41
CA ASP A 1174 -16.76 -26.35 -21.02
C ASP A 1174 -16.68 -26.74 -19.53
N HIS A 1175 -17.37 -26.00 -18.63
CA HIS A 1175 -17.42 -26.37 -17.21
C HIS A 1175 -18.05 -27.74 -16.99
N HIS A 1176 -19.17 -28.03 -17.66
CA HIS A 1176 -19.80 -29.35 -17.60
C HIS A 1176 -18.87 -30.44 -18.16
N ARG A 1177 -18.26 -30.20 -19.32
CA ARG A 1177 -17.31 -31.12 -19.96
C ARG A 1177 -16.13 -31.47 -19.05
N TRP A 1178 -15.54 -30.47 -18.39
CA TRP A 1178 -14.36 -30.67 -17.55
C TRP A 1178 -14.72 -31.24 -16.17
N THR A 1179 -15.82 -30.81 -15.55
CA THR A 1179 -16.09 -31.13 -14.15
C THR A 1179 -17.19 -32.17 -13.92
N GLY A 1180 -17.97 -32.48 -14.97
CA GLY A 1180 -19.21 -33.25 -14.84
C GLY A 1180 -20.24 -32.53 -13.98
N SER A 1181 -20.22 -31.19 -13.93
CA SER A 1181 -21.13 -30.38 -13.11
C SER A 1181 -22.58 -30.62 -13.51
N GLN A 1182 -23.38 -31.12 -12.57
CA GLN A 1182 -24.83 -31.24 -12.73
C GLN A 1182 -25.48 -29.85 -12.76
N ARG A 1183 -24.99 -28.90 -11.96
CA ARG A 1183 -25.51 -27.52 -11.95
C ARG A 1183 -25.41 -26.85 -13.33
N ALA A 1184 -24.26 -26.96 -13.99
CA ALA A 1184 -24.12 -26.44 -15.34
C ALA A 1184 -25.00 -27.19 -16.35
N ARG A 1185 -25.13 -28.52 -16.20
CA ARG A 1185 -26.02 -29.32 -17.03
C ARG A 1185 -27.47 -28.85 -16.91
N ASP A 1186 -27.97 -28.69 -15.70
CA ASP A 1186 -29.35 -28.28 -15.42
C ASP A 1186 -29.65 -26.89 -16.01
N ILE A 1187 -28.70 -25.96 -15.88
CA ILE A 1187 -28.78 -24.62 -16.47
C ILE A 1187 -28.83 -24.69 -18.00
N LEU A 1188 -27.99 -25.53 -18.62
CA LEU A 1188 -27.94 -25.69 -20.08
C LEU A 1188 -29.20 -26.36 -20.63
N ASP A 1189 -29.74 -27.37 -19.93
CA ASP A 1189 -30.97 -28.06 -20.31
C ASP A 1189 -32.20 -27.12 -20.25
N HIS A 1190 -32.18 -26.12 -19.34
CA HIS A 1190 -33.22 -25.10 -19.19
C HIS A 1190 -32.73 -23.70 -19.59
N TRP A 1191 -31.95 -23.61 -20.67
CA TRP A 1191 -31.19 -22.40 -21.02
C TRP A 1191 -32.02 -21.12 -21.12
N ALA A 1192 -33.17 -21.15 -21.79
CA ALA A 1192 -33.97 -19.94 -22.00
C ALA A 1192 -34.44 -19.30 -20.68
N GLU A 1193 -34.90 -20.14 -19.74
CA GLU A 1193 -35.31 -19.69 -18.40
C GLU A 1193 -34.10 -19.29 -17.56
N SER A 1194 -33.05 -20.12 -17.58
CA SER A 1194 -31.86 -19.91 -16.74
C SER A 1194 -31.07 -18.68 -17.17
N ARG A 1195 -30.94 -18.40 -18.47
CA ARG A 1195 -30.33 -17.19 -19.03
C ARG A 1195 -30.97 -15.93 -18.45
N ALA A 1196 -32.30 -15.91 -18.30
CA ALA A 1196 -33.01 -14.75 -17.77
C ALA A 1196 -32.68 -14.46 -16.29
N LYS A 1197 -32.12 -15.43 -15.55
CA LYS A 1197 -31.65 -15.31 -14.16
C LYS A 1197 -30.18 -14.89 -14.07
N PHE A 1198 -29.45 -14.81 -15.18
CA PHE A 1198 -28.07 -14.31 -15.16
C PHE A 1198 -28.03 -12.78 -15.16
N VAL A 1199 -27.17 -12.26 -14.28
CA VAL A 1199 -26.79 -10.85 -14.23
C VAL A 1199 -25.38 -10.69 -14.81
N LYS A 1200 -25.24 -9.81 -15.80
CA LYS A 1200 -23.96 -9.36 -16.33
C LYS A 1200 -23.46 -8.19 -15.51
N VAL A 1201 -22.25 -8.31 -14.97
CA VAL A 1201 -21.53 -7.23 -14.30
C VAL A 1201 -20.59 -6.59 -15.31
N PHE A 1202 -20.84 -5.32 -15.64
CA PHE A 1202 -20.13 -4.60 -16.70
C PHE A 1202 -19.47 -3.32 -16.14
N PRO A 1203 -18.13 -3.26 -16.09
CA PRO A 1203 -17.43 -2.04 -15.66
C PRO A 1203 -17.67 -0.85 -16.59
N ASN A 1204 -18.00 0.30 -16.00
CA ASN A 1204 -18.34 1.52 -16.73
C ASN A 1204 -17.16 2.03 -17.57
N GLU A 1205 -15.97 2.02 -16.97
CA GLU A 1205 -14.72 2.45 -17.62
C GLU A 1205 -14.32 1.52 -18.77
N TYR A 1206 -14.57 0.22 -18.63
CA TYR A 1206 -14.32 -0.75 -19.70
C TYR A 1206 -15.29 -0.55 -20.87
N LYS A 1207 -16.57 -0.33 -20.58
CA LYS A 1207 -17.58 0.00 -21.59
C LYS A 1207 -17.20 1.26 -22.37
N ARG A 1208 -16.74 2.31 -21.67
CA ARG A 1208 -16.23 3.54 -22.30
C ARG A 1208 -15.05 3.24 -23.22
N ALA A 1209 -14.03 2.54 -22.71
CA ALA A 1209 -12.82 2.24 -23.47
C ALA A 1209 -13.09 1.37 -24.70
N LEU A 1210 -14.02 0.41 -24.64
CA LEU A 1210 -14.43 -0.37 -25.81
C LEU A 1210 -15.02 0.53 -26.92
N GLY A 1211 -15.89 1.47 -26.55
CA GLY A 1211 -16.45 2.45 -27.48
C GLY A 1211 -15.39 3.38 -28.10
N GLU A 1212 -14.48 3.91 -27.28
CA GLU A 1212 -13.38 4.77 -27.73
C GLU A 1212 -12.44 4.02 -28.69
N LEU A 1213 -12.08 2.77 -28.39
CA LEU A 1213 -11.23 1.93 -29.24
C LEU A 1213 -11.89 1.60 -30.57
N ALA A 1214 -13.20 1.33 -30.58
CA ALA A 1214 -13.96 1.08 -31.81
C ALA A 1214 -13.99 2.34 -32.69
N ALA A 1215 -14.31 3.51 -32.12
CA ALA A 1215 -14.32 4.78 -32.84
C ALA A 1215 -12.93 5.14 -33.40
N ALA A 1216 -11.86 4.87 -32.64
CA ALA A 1216 -10.48 5.08 -33.09
C ALA A 1216 -10.12 4.16 -34.27
N ARG A 1217 -10.55 2.89 -34.26
CA ARG A 1217 -10.38 1.95 -35.38
C ARG A 1217 -11.15 2.40 -36.61
N GLU A 1218 -12.42 2.77 -36.48
CA GLU A 1218 -13.23 3.31 -37.58
C GLU A 1218 -12.60 4.56 -38.19
N THR A 1219 -12.08 5.45 -37.34
CA THR A 1219 -11.37 6.66 -37.79
C THR A 1219 -10.09 6.29 -38.54
N ALA A 1220 -9.30 5.34 -38.02
CA ALA A 1220 -8.07 4.86 -38.67
C ALA A 1220 -8.36 4.18 -40.01
N ASP A 1221 -9.40 3.34 -40.08
CA ASP A 1221 -9.86 2.66 -41.28
C ASP A 1221 -10.42 3.66 -42.29
N THR A 1222 -11.13 4.69 -41.85
CA THR A 1222 -11.61 5.79 -42.70
C THR A 1222 -10.44 6.60 -43.25
N ILE A 1223 -9.43 6.92 -42.44
CA ILE A 1223 -8.20 7.60 -42.89
C ILE A 1223 -7.42 6.72 -43.87
N ALA A 1224 -7.32 5.42 -43.62
CA ALA A 1224 -6.66 4.47 -44.51
C ALA A 1224 -7.41 4.37 -45.85
N HIS A 1225 -8.74 4.26 -45.82
CA HIS A 1225 -9.59 4.27 -46.99
C HIS A 1225 -9.52 5.60 -47.76
N ALA A 1226 -9.45 6.74 -47.07
CA ALA A 1226 -9.29 8.06 -47.67
C ALA A 1226 -7.90 8.27 -48.31
N LYS A 1227 -6.86 7.60 -47.80
CA LYS A 1227 -5.52 7.57 -48.41
C LYS A 1227 -5.43 6.59 -49.60
N SER A 1228 -6.37 5.66 -49.72
CA SER A 1228 -6.38 4.62 -50.74
C SER A 1228 -6.76 5.00 -52.19
N PRO A 1229 -7.26 6.20 -52.56
CA PRO A 1229 -7.45 6.56 -53.98
C PRO A 1229 -6.34 7.44 -54.59
N ALA A 1230 -5.22 7.72 -53.91
CA ALA A 1230 -4.13 8.50 -54.53
C ALA A 1230 -3.12 7.63 -55.32
N ALA A 1231 -3.16 6.29 -55.20
CA ALA A 1231 -2.24 5.39 -55.90
C ALA A 1231 -2.82 4.80 -57.20
N ALA A 1232 -4.12 4.95 -57.46
CA ALA A 1232 -4.78 4.40 -58.66
C ALA A 1232 -4.83 5.38 -59.84
N SER A 1233 -4.64 6.69 -59.64
CA SER A 1233 -4.64 7.68 -60.73
C SER A 1233 -3.25 7.96 -61.34
N ALA A 1234 -2.16 7.48 -60.71
CA ALA A 1234 -0.79 7.65 -61.23
C ALA A 1234 -0.33 6.54 -62.20
N LYS A 1235 -1.14 5.49 -62.43
CA LYS A 1235 -0.83 4.40 -63.39
C LYS A 1235 -1.62 4.47 -64.71
N ALA A 1236 -2.40 5.53 -64.93
CA ALA A 1236 -3.09 5.79 -66.20
C ALA A 1236 -2.45 6.89 -67.06
N LYS A 1237 -1.28 7.41 -66.65
CA LYS A 1237 -0.40 8.29 -67.45
C LYS A 1237 1.06 7.98 -67.13
N ALA A 1238 1.56 6.85 -67.63
CA ALA A 1238 2.98 6.57 -67.82
C ALA A 1238 3.12 5.61 -69.00
#